data_AF-A0A2S9XLR6-F1
#
_entry.id   AF-A0A2S9XLR6-F1
#
_cell.length_a   1.000
_cell.length_b   1.000
_cell.length_c   1.000
_cell.angle_alpha   90.00
_cell.angle_beta   90.00
_cell.angle_gamma   90.00
#
_symmetry.space_group_name_H-M   'P 1'
#
loop_
_entity.id
_entity.type
_entity.pdbx_description
1 polymer ?
#
loop_
_entity_poly.entity_id
_entity_poly.type
_entity_poly.pdbx_seq_one_letter_code
_entity_poly.pdbx_strand_id
1 'polypeptide(L)'
;MKPTNHTVLVRVPSRLRLALALPLTLSALSACDDDEPIEPIDAAALGDDGDPDASLLLADPVRPAEFTPDGDFLLALNAADAEAPILSALARTVQAVDGRSIDPQRLARAVASSRAVTVDLGHATLEQLDAWEPVFAAAHAARVPIVFDRAHDAGAMARAIGFGIDAETVVAESLAPTPGYRLTAYGLRGELIEGVGDAERTDSEPSERSERLGSHAPLAAAHTIASPEQVSELILDQLDQLDLTTEQTPQQLEQASDLPAGSHAHYDVVDPESNWSPYDGQTATMDVNFSVDLYTTANKKYLRVRPTGSGVHPGQLKWNNATDRGYFQDKVDVLVRPLHGALHADAHAPLTDNQASSYTTSINKDFIVNLTNPPSLSYNTSQTTSTTLQLKDFSIRDDTSDRSSQWSFYMTASSGGPYNEWQDLVGSDEDAIHALPALATSTFVPGFETMYWVDAAFQGIIPTQFQYAQTLRNTWTSEKDNGPFDSYWEPETKVKTHVRSLQVQVDFGRVNPPRDGTLAYDERWEGGGWPDDPNVDNLDPDQWTRKVPQENSGTSLWHVTPYNEVRQTGNSYGFSPDGTHRGAYIEAHNTYIHEGSVEVSVWPADDDTWGVMYSMQDDENYYRAEFDKERNYARIVKVVDGVTSELTRVAAPAFALGEWHQLRVTRDHDMHRLYLNGVQVTSVNDDDSPFGTGAIALYTWGMSKVYFGAVAVRRTSEPDRNLAFGRPTHQSHPLFLAERAVDGATDTDTPSLSTHASAPYWFVDLESQRVINEVKLWGTYGGAFHIDVLDEDSQMVKSVAEHGAATDGESYPMAGVEGRFVRIQLFGTGSLMLSEVEVFGPG
;
A
#
# COMPACT_ATOMS: atom_id res chain seq x y z
N MET A 1 60.81 -1.93 -12.41
CA MET A 1 61.13 -3.37 -12.55
C MET A 1 59.89 -4.19 -12.22
N LYS A 2 59.65 -5.29 -12.92
CA LYS A 2 58.86 -6.47 -12.49
C LYS A 2 59.89 -7.58 -12.12
N PRO A 3 59.53 -8.76 -11.57
CA PRO A 3 58.21 -9.36 -11.26
C PRO A 3 58.03 -9.53 -9.71
N THR A 4 57.14 -10.33 -9.08
CA THR A 4 56.66 -11.71 -9.37
C THR A 4 55.29 -12.02 -8.76
N ASN A 5 54.60 -12.98 -9.37
CA ASN A 5 53.29 -13.51 -8.96
C ASN A 5 53.43 -14.54 -7.83
N HIS A 6 52.34 -14.84 -7.13
CA HIS A 6 52.00 -16.22 -6.78
C HIS A 6 50.50 -16.48 -6.93
N THR A 7 50.16 -17.65 -7.45
CA THR A 7 48.79 -18.16 -7.63
C THR A 7 48.66 -19.46 -6.87
N VAL A 8 47.56 -19.69 -6.16
CA VAL A 8 47.20 -21.00 -5.60
C VAL A 8 45.77 -21.35 -5.98
N LEU A 9 45.62 -22.57 -6.48
CA LEU A 9 44.37 -23.17 -6.97
C LEU A 9 44.24 -24.51 -6.23
N VAL A 10 43.09 -24.82 -5.61
CA VAL A 10 42.63 -26.15 -5.11
C VAL A 10 41.37 -25.94 -4.23
N ARG A 11 40.35 -26.81 -4.18
CA ARG A 11 39.81 -27.82 -5.13
C ARG A 11 38.45 -28.31 -4.60
N VAL A 12 37.50 -28.61 -5.48
CA VAL A 12 36.19 -29.22 -5.12
C VAL A 12 36.34 -30.66 -4.61
N PRO A 13 35.53 -31.09 -3.62
CA PRO A 13 35.18 -32.49 -3.40
C PRO A 13 33.68 -32.76 -3.65
N SER A 14 33.35 -33.72 -4.52
CA SER A 14 31.98 -34.20 -4.76
C SER A 14 31.88 -35.73 -4.71
N ARG A 15 31.14 -36.26 -3.73
CA ARG A 15 30.65 -37.65 -3.57
C ARG A 15 29.40 -37.57 -2.67
N LEU A 16 28.19 -38.07 -2.98
CA LEU A 16 27.67 -39.17 -3.81
C LEU A 16 27.76 -40.57 -3.16
N ARG A 17 26.61 -41.28 -3.18
CA ARG A 17 26.32 -42.69 -2.76
C ARG A 17 25.99 -42.87 -1.26
N LEU A 18 25.06 -43.78 -0.86
CA LEU A 18 24.16 -44.67 -1.62
C LEU A 18 22.83 -44.92 -0.87
N ALA A 19 21.84 -45.50 -1.57
CA ALA A 19 20.54 -45.89 -1.03
C ALA A 19 20.56 -47.15 -0.13
N LEU A 20 19.48 -47.33 0.63
CA LEU A 20 18.93 -48.63 1.04
C LEU A 20 17.49 -48.74 0.51
N ALA A 21 16.95 -49.95 0.31
CA ALA A 21 15.68 -50.15 -0.40
C ALA A 21 14.96 -51.46 -0.04
N LEU A 22 13.70 -51.59 -0.50
CA LEU A 22 12.87 -52.81 -0.60
C LEU A 22 12.32 -53.38 0.74
N PRO A 23 11.27 -54.24 0.72
CA PRO A 23 10.07 -54.28 -0.15
C PRO A 23 8.75 -54.62 0.63
N LEU A 24 7.61 -54.72 -0.07
CA LEU A 24 6.68 -55.90 -0.16
C LEU A 24 5.31 -55.49 -0.79
N THR A 25 5.04 -55.84 -2.05
CA THR A 25 4.16 -56.94 -2.56
C THR A 25 2.65 -56.66 -2.72
N LEU A 26 2.29 -56.16 -3.91
CA LEU A 26 1.37 -56.77 -4.91
C LEU A 26 0.15 -57.61 -4.45
N SER A 27 -1.05 -57.18 -4.86
CA SER A 27 -2.19 -57.98 -5.37
C SER A 27 -3.28 -57.07 -5.97
N ALA A 28 -4.30 -57.53 -6.73
CA ALA A 28 -4.31 -58.31 -7.99
C ALA A 28 -5.77 -58.39 -8.55
N LEU A 29 -5.95 -58.69 -9.85
CA LEU A 29 -7.22 -58.85 -10.61
C LEU A 29 -8.06 -57.54 -10.81
N SER A 30 -8.93 -57.36 -11.82
CA SER A 30 -9.22 -57.97 -13.16
C SER A 30 -10.55 -57.32 -13.67
N ALA A 31 -10.90 -57.04 -14.94
CA ALA A 31 -10.31 -56.90 -16.29
C ALA A 31 -11.18 -55.82 -17.03
N CYS A 32 -11.17 -55.47 -18.33
CA CYS A 32 -10.71 -56.00 -19.64
C CYS A 32 -9.90 -54.88 -20.39
N ASP A 33 -9.50 -54.89 -21.67
CA ASP A 33 -9.98 -55.40 -22.99
C ASP A 33 -11.21 -54.63 -23.54
N ASP A 34 -11.27 -54.11 -24.79
CA ASP A 34 -10.55 -54.48 -26.05
C ASP A 34 -10.01 -53.28 -26.89
N ASP A 35 -8.99 -53.59 -27.71
CA ASP A 35 -8.59 -53.12 -29.07
C ASP A 35 -8.43 -51.63 -29.51
N GLU A 36 -7.19 -51.34 -29.93
CA GLU A 36 -6.71 -50.34 -30.91
C GLU A 36 -6.97 -50.83 -32.38
N PRO A 37 -6.77 -50.07 -33.51
CA PRO A 37 -5.54 -49.30 -33.81
C PRO A 37 -5.72 -47.98 -34.63
N ILE A 38 -4.59 -47.43 -35.08
CA ILE A 38 -4.43 -46.13 -35.76
C ILE A 38 -4.06 -46.31 -37.27
N GLU A 39 -4.08 -45.20 -38.03
CA GLU A 39 -3.49 -44.96 -39.37
C GLU A 39 -4.22 -45.49 -40.64
N PRO A 40 -3.96 -44.91 -41.84
CA PRO A 40 -3.10 -43.76 -42.19
C PRO A 40 -3.80 -42.62 -42.99
N ILE A 41 -3.03 -41.58 -43.31
CA ILE A 41 -3.33 -40.54 -44.31
C ILE A 41 -3.17 -41.10 -45.74
N ASP A 42 -3.95 -40.61 -46.71
CA ASP A 42 -3.62 -40.69 -48.15
C ASP A 42 -3.91 -39.34 -48.85
N ALA A 43 -3.21 -39.03 -49.93
CA ALA A 43 -3.24 -37.71 -50.60
C ALA A 43 -2.83 -37.76 -52.10
N ALA A 44 -3.79 -37.58 -53.01
CA ALA A 44 -3.55 -37.33 -54.44
C ALA A 44 -4.78 -36.74 -55.18
N ALA A 45 -4.55 -36.15 -56.37
CA ALA A 45 -5.49 -35.44 -57.27
C ALA A 45 -5.93 -34.04 -56.78
N LEU A 46 -5.46 -32.88 -57.28
CA LEU A 46 -4.98 -32.39 -58.61
C LEU A 46 -6.05 -32.29 -59.72
N GLY A 47 -6.20 -31.06 -60.24
CA GLY A 47 -7.05 -30.65 -61.38
C GLY A 47 -8.35 -29.95 -60.94
N ASP A 48 -8.81 -28.87 -61.58
CA ASP A 48 -8.20 -28.05 -62.64
C ASP A 48 -8.86 -26.64 -62.69
N ASP A 49 -8.33 -25.72 -63.49
CA ASP A 49 -8.68 -24.28 -63.59
C ASP A 49 -10.20 -23.92 -63.65
N GLY A 50 -10.60 -22.78 -63.06
CA GLY A 50 -11.93 -22.19 -63.32
C GLY A 50 -12.43 -21.05 -62.41
N ASP A 51 -11.88 -19.85 -62.53
CA ASP A 51 -12.57 -18.58 -62.21
C ASP A 51 -12.98 -17.93 -63.55
N PRO A 52 -14.24 -17.50 -63.75
CA PRO A 52 -14.68 -16.24 -63.14
C PRO A 52 -16.12 -16.18 -62.60
N ASP A 53 -16.29 -15.19 -61.71
CA ASP A 53 -17.40 -14.22 -61.63
C ASP A 53 -18.39 -14.34 -60.46
N ALA A 54 -18.82 -13.18 -59.96
CA ALA A 54 -19.48 -13.02 -58.68
C ALA A 54 -21.01 -13.01 -58.79
N SER A 55 -21.68 -14.03 -58.26
CA SER A 55 -23.10 -13.98 -57.84
C SER A 55 -23.53 -15.22 -57.05
N LEU A 56 -23.47 -15.18 -55.72
CA LEU A 56 -24.40 -15.92 -54.82
C LEU A 56 -24.26 -15.53 -53.32
N LEU A 57 -24.37 -14.23 -53.01
CA LEU A 57 -24.65 -13.79 -51.64
C LEU A 57 -26.15 -13.94 -51.33
N LEU A 58 -26.54 -15.00 -50.64
CA LEU A 58 -27.77 -15.06 -49.84
C LEU A 58 -27.55 -15.96 -48.62
N ALA A 59 -28.01 -15.51 -47.45
CA ALA A 59 -27.65 -16.08 -46.16
C ALA A 59 -28.21 -17.50 -45.93
N ASP A 60 -27.36 -18.39 -45.39
CA ASP A 60 -27.78 -19.63 -44.73
C ASP A 60 -27.84 -19.34 -43.21
N PRO A 61 -28.98 -19.54 -42.52
CA PRO A 61 -29.14 -19.12 -41.13
C PRO A 61 -28.31 -19.96 -40.15
N VAL A 62 -27.63 -19.26 -39.23
CA VAL A 62 -26.78 -19.86 -38.19
C VAL A 62 -27.52 -20.96 -37.44
N ARG A 63 -26.96 -22.18 -37.47
CA ARG A 63 -27.42 -23.28 -36.61
C ARG A 63 -27.02 -22.99 -35.16
N PRO A 64 -27.89 -23.27 -34.17
CA PRO A 64 -27.51 -23.17 -32.76
C PRO A 64 -26.54 -24.31 -32.40
N ALA A 65 -25.25 -24.06 -32.61
CA ALA A 65 -24.17 -24.81 -31.99
C ALA A 65 -24.05 -24.43 -30.50
N GLU A 66 -23.39 -25.28 -29.70
CA GLU A 66 -23.27 -25.07 -28.26
C GLU A 66 -22.33 -23.88 -27.96
N PHE A 67 -22.73 -23.03 -27.01
CA PHE A 67 -22.04 -21.77 -26.72
C PHE A 67 -20.78 -22.03 -25.87
N THR A 68 -19.63 -22.20 -26.53
CA THR A 68 -18.29 -22.14 -25.94
C THR A 68 -17.31 -21.34 -26.81
N PRO A 69 -17.47 -20.00 -26.93
CA PRO A 69 -16.42 -19.13 -27.47
C PRO A 69 -15.47 -18.69 -26.34
N ASP A 70 -14.19 -19.06 -26.43
CA ASP A 70 -13.15 -18.60 -25.51
C ASP A 70 -12.62 -17.22 -25.94
N GLY A 71 -13.11 -16.15 -25.30
CA GLY A 71 -12.49 -14.81 -25.27
C GLY A 71 -12.62 -13.92 -26.51
N ASP A 72 -12.26 -14.41 -27.70
CA ASP A 72 -12.00 -13.54 -28.87
C ASP A 72 -13.25 -13.32 -29.76
N PHE A 73 -14.26 -12.64 -29.20
CA PHE A 73 -15.45 -12.23 -29.95
C PHE A 73 -16.02 -10.88 -29.50
N LEU A 74 -16.69 -10.18 -30.42
CA LEU A 74 -17.45 -8.95 -30.17
C LEU A 74 -18.94 -9.29 -29.95
N LEU A 75 -19.54 -8.73 -28.90
CA LEU A 75 -20.95 -8.96 -28.56
C LEU A 75 -21.83 -7.81 -29.09
N ALA A 76 -22.47 -8.02 -30.24
CA ALA A 76 -23.27 -7.00 -30.92
C ALA A 76 -24.73 -7.01 -30.44
N LEU A 77 -25.24 -5.89 -29.92
CA LEU A 77 -26.60 -5.79 -29.40
C LEU A 77 -27.67 -5.51 -30.48
N ASN A 78 -27.24 -4.95 -31.61
CA ASN A 78 -27.99 -4.86 -32.85
C ASN A 78 -27.10 -5.26 -34.04
N ALA A 79 -27.74 -5.52 -35.19
CA ALA A 79 -27.02 -5.92 -36.39
C ALA A 79 -26.41 -4.69 -37.06
N ALA A 80 -25.08 -4.70 -37.23
CA ALA A 80 -24.42 -3.81 -38.16
C ALA A 80 -24.91 -4.12 -39.59
N ASP A 81 -25.35 -3.10 -40.30
CA ASP A 81 -25.62 -3.16 -41.74
C ASP A 81 -24.51 -2.45 -42.53
N ALA A 82 -24.66 -2.39 -43.85
CA ALA A 82 -23.67 -1.77 -44.74
C ALA A 82 -23.55 -0.23 -44.57
N GLU A 83 -24.40 0.40 -43.75
CA GLU A 83 -24.37 1.82 -43.41
C GLU A 83 -23.85 2.09 -41.98
N ALA A 84 -23.44 1.05 -41.25
CA ALA A 84 -22.61 1.11 -40.04
C ALA A 84 -21.16 0.68 -40.40
N PRO A 85 -20.32 1.60 -40.95
CA PRO A 85 -19.10 1.22 -41.64
C PRO A 85 -17.98 0.74 -40.70
N ILE A 86 -17.92 1.24 -39.47
CA ILE A 86 -16.86 0.92 -38.50
C ILE A 86 -17.17 -0.41 -37.81
N LEU A 87 -18.41 -0.66 -37.38
CA LEU A 87 -18.82 -2.01 -36.94
C LEU A 87 -18.72 -3.05 -38.06
N SER A 88 -19.08 -2.68 -39.29
CA SER A 88 -18.87 -3.56 -40.45
C SER A 88 -17.39 -3.85 -40.73
N ALA A 89 -16.47 -2.94 -40.42
CA ALA A 89 -15.02 -3.19 -40.52
C ALA A 89 -14.50 -4.06 -39.36
N LEU A 90 -14.92 -3.80 -38.12
CA LEU A 90 -14.59 -4.61 -36.95
C LEU A 90 -15.06 -6.07 -37.12
N ALA A 91 -16.29 -6.28 -37.61
CA ALA A 91 -16.87 -7.61 -37.84
C ALA A 91 -16.25 -8.36 -39.04
N ARG A 92 -15.39 -7.72 -39.85
CA ARG A 92 -14.54 -8.41 -40.84
C ARG A 92 -13.27 -8.99 -40.21
N THR A 93 -12.88 -8.53 -39.03
CA THR A 93 -11.57 -8.81 -38.41
C THR A 93 -11.68 -9.64 -37.13
N VAL A 94 -12.73 -9.44 -36.33
CA VAL A 94 -13.05 -10.26 -35.13
C VAL A 94 -14.48 -10.80 -35.24
N GLN A 95 -14.72 -12.03 -34.77
CA GLN A 95 -16.02 -12.66 -34.86
C GLN A 95 -17.08 -11.89 -34.05
N ALA A 96 -18.15 -11.45 -34.71
CA ALA A 96 -19.31 -10.83 -34.05
C ALA A 96 -20.38 -11.88 -33.68
N VAL A 97 -21.00 -11.73 -32.51
CA VAL A 97 -22.06 -12.60 -31.99
C VAL A 97 -23.32 -11.76 -31.70
N ASP A 98 -24.48 -12.23 -32.17
CA ASP A 98 -25.78 -11.53 -32.04
C ASP A 98 -26.37 -11.70 -30.63
N GLY A 99 -26.18 -10.66 -29.80
CA GLY A 99 -26.64 -10.58 -28.41
C GLY A 99 -28.16 -10.63 -28.25
N ARG A 100 -28.95 -10.34 -29.30
CA ARG A 100 -30.43 -10.34 -29.26
C ARG A 100 -31.02 -11.73 -29.01
N SER A 101 -30.20 -12.77 -29.11
CA SER A 101 -30.58 -14.18 -28.91
C SER A 101 -30.20 -14.75 -27.54
N ILE A 102 -29.52 -13.99 -26.69
CA ILE A 102 -28.89 -14.52 -25.46
C ILE A 102 -29.85 -14.48 -24.26
N ASP A 103 -29.96 -15.62 -23.59
CA ASP A 103 -30.67 -15.80 -22.31
C ASP A 103 -30.12 -14.82 -21.23
N PRO A 104 -30.98 -14.03 -20.55
CA PRO A 104 -30.57 -13.13 -19.47
C PRO A 104 -29.75 -13.78 -18.34
N GLN A 105 -29.91 -15.08 -18.07
CA GLN A 105 -29.07 -15.79 -17.09
C GLN A 105 -27.67 -16.11 -17.61
N ARG A 106 -27.46 -16.10 -18.93
CA ARG A 106 -26.17 -16.28 -19.60
C ARG A 106 -25.52 -14.96 -19.97
N LEU A 107 -26.31 -13.90 -20.15
CA LEU A 107 -25.88 -12.57 -20.58
C LEU A 107 -24.66 -12.05 -19.82
N ALA A 108 -24.67 -12.08 -18.49
CA ALA A 108 -23.54 -11.60 -17.69
C ALA A 108 -22.23 -12.37 -17.94
N ARG A 109 -22.31 -13.66 -18.29
CA ARG A 109 -21.14 -14.46 -18.70
C ARG A 109 -20.74 -14.18 -20.15
N ALA A 110 -21.71 -14.05 -21.05
CA ALA A 110 -21.45 -13.72 -22.44
C ALA A 110 -20.76 -12.35 -22.59
N VAL A 111 -21.16 -11.35 -21.78
CA VAL A 111 -20.48 -10.06 -21.67
C VAL A 111 -19.07 -10.25 -21.10
N ALA A 112 -18.93 -10.87 -19.92
CA ALA A 112 -17.63 -11.07 -19.25
C ALA A 112 -16.66 -12.04 -19.97
N SER A 113 -17.06 -12.66 -21.07
CA SER A 113 -16.20 -13.45 -21.96
C SER A 113 -16.11 -12.86 -23.37
N SER A 114 -16.73 -11.69 -23.61
CA SER A 114 -16.61 -10.93 -24.86
C SER A 114 -15.55 -9.84 -24.73
N ARG A 115 -14.86 -9.58 -25.83
CA ARG A 115 -13.76 -8.63 -25.95
C ARG A 115 -14.23 -7.16 -25.91
N ALA A 116 -15.41 -6.91 -26.47
CA ALA A 116 -16.16 -5.67 -26.28
C ALA A 116 -17.66 -5.91 -26.55
N VAL A 117 -18.50 -5.09 -25.93
CA VAL A 117 -19.92 -4.96 -26.31
C VAL A 117 -20.03 -3.91 -27.40
N THR A 118 -20.73 -4.20 -28.50
CA THR A 118 -20.86 -3.26 -29.63
C THR A 118 -22.32 -2.85 -29.88
N VAL A 119 -22.53 -1.57 -30.17
CA VAL A 119 -23.84 -0.94 -30.37
C VAL A 119 -23.79 0.02 -31.54
N ASP A 120 -24.62 -0.21 -32.55
CA ASP A 120 -24.94 0.78 -33.57
C ASP A 120 -26.00 1.75 -32.99
N LEU A 121 -25.55 2.89 -32.47
CA LEU A 121 -26.43 3.82 -31.74
C LEU A 121 -27.44 4.47 -32.70
N GLY A 122 -27.05 4.72 -33.96
CA GLY A 122 -27.90 5.31 -34.99
C GLY A 122 -29.15 4.49 -35.34
N HIS A 123 -29.18 3.19 -35.03
CA HIS A 123 -30.35 2.32 -35.18
C HIS A 123 -30.89 1.75 -33.83
N ALA A 124 -30.44 2.26 -32.69
CA ALA A 124 -30.95 1.87 -31.38
C ALA A 124 -32.16 2.74 -30.97
N THR A 125 -33.33 2.15 -30.76
CA THR A 125 -34.46 2.88 -30.15
C THR A 125 -34.27 3.03 -28.64
N LEU A 126 -34.83 4.09 -28.05
CA LEU A 126 -34.77 4.32 -26.59
C LEU A 126 -35.32 3.13 -25.77
N GLU A 127 -36.34 2.43 -26.28
CA GLU A 127 -36.90 1.22 -25.65
C GLU A 127 -35.90 0.04 -25.68
N GLN A 128 -35.08 -0.08 -26.73
CA GLN A 128 -34.00 -1.07 -26.77
C GLN A 128 -32.84 -0.71 -25.83
N LEU A 129 -32.47 0.57 -25.75
CA LEU A 129 -31.42 1.04 -24.83
C LEU A 129 -31.83 0.80 -23.36
N ASP A 130 -33.09 1.05 -23.00
CA ASP A 130 -33.64 0.70 -21.69
C ASP A 130 -33.64 -0.83 -21.45
N ALA A 131 -33.98 -1.63 -22.47
CA ALA A 131 -33.92 -3.09 -22.37
C ALA A 131 -32.47 -3.65 -22.28
N TRP A 132 -31.47 -2.90 -22.75
CA TRP A 132 -30.05 -3.25 -22.68
C TRP A 132 -29.33 -2.73 -21.43
N GLU A 133 -30.00 -2.00 -20.54
CA GLU A 133 -29.43 -1.53 -19.27
C GLU A 133 -28.69 -2.63 -18.46
N PRO A 134 -29.20 -3.88 -18.35
CA PRO A 134 -28.48 -4.96 -17.68
C PRO A 134 -27.18 -5.38 -18.39
N VAL A 135 -27.09 -5.18 -19.71
CA VAL A 135 -25.88 -5.43 -20.50
C VAL A 135 -24.81 -4.41 -20.16
N PHE A 136 -25.17 -3.13 -20.16
CA PHE A 136 -24.24 -2.04 -19.84
C PHE A 136 -23.77 -2.09 -18.39
N ALA A 137 -24.67 -2.45 -17.45
CA ALA A 137 -24.31 -2.70 -16.06
C ALA A 137 -23.35 -3.90 -15.90
N ALA A 138 -23.57 -4.99 -16.64
CA ALA A 138 -22.67 -6.15 -16.65
C ALA A 138 -21.30 -5.81 -17.27
N ALA A 139 -21.27 -5.04 -18.36
CA ALA A 139 -20.04 -4.61 -19.02
C ALA A 139 -19.20 -3.71 -18.09
N HIS A 140 -19.85 -2.72 -17.45
CA HIS A 140 -19.22 -1.89 -16.43
C HIS A 140 -18.60 -2.73 -15.31
N ALA A 141 -19.37 -3.63 -14.71
CA ALA A 141 -18.93 -4.49 -13.60
C ALA A 141 -17.82 -5.47 -13.99
N ALA A 142 -17.84 -6.00 -15.22
CA ALA A 142 -16.82 -6.91 -15.75
C ALA A 142 -15.59 -6.19 -16.35
N ARG A 143 -15.55 -4.84 -16.29
CA ARG A 143 -14.56 -3.97 -16.96
C ARG A 143 -14.50 -4.10 -18.50
N VAL A 144 -15.50 -4.72 -19.12
CA VAL A 144 -15.59 -4.91 -20.59
C VAL A 144 -15.92 -3.58 -21.26
N PRO A 145 -15.16 -3.13 -22.28
CA PRO A 145 -15.41 -1.87 -22.98
C PRO A 145 -16.67 -1.95 -23.86
N ILE A 146 -17.28 -0.79 -24.09
CA ILE A 146 -18.46 -0.64 -24.97
C ILE A 146 -18.07 0.24 -26.16
N VAL A 147 -18.34 -0.22 -27.40
CA VAL A 147 -18.12 0.54 -28.63
C VAL A 147 -19.45 1.00 -29.21
N PHE A 148 -19.64 2.32 -29.27
CA PHE A 148 -20.80 2.97 -29.88
C PHE A 148 -20.42 3.49 -31.28
N ASP A 149 -21.03 2.95 -32.33
CA ASP A 149 -20.92 3.46 -33.71
C ASP A 149 -22.12 4.37 -34.03
N ARG A 150 -21.92 5.34 -34.91
CA ARG A 150 -22.82 6.47 -35.22
C ARG A 150 -23.36 7.16 -33.96
N ALA A 151 -22.45 7.53 -33.06
CA ALA A 151 -22.72 8.15 -31.77
C ALA A 151 -23.14 9.64 -31.87
N HIS A 152 -24.00 9.99 -32.83
CA HIS A 152 -24.45 11.37 -33.07
C HIS A 152 -25.59 11.83 -32.15
N ASP A 153 -26.26 10.89 -31.46
CA ASP A 153 -27.26 11.20 -30.45
C ASP A 153 -26.66 11.03 -29.04
N ALA A 154 -26.09 12.12 -28.54
CA ALA A 154 -25.58 12.20 -27.17
C ALA A 154 -26.66 11.91 -26.11
N GLY A 155 -27.95 12.11 -26.42
CA GLY A 155 -29.07 11.76 -25.54
C GLY A 155 -29.31 10.25 -25.48
N ALA A 156 -29.25 9.57 -26.62
CA ALA A 156 -29.28 8.10 -26.70
C ALA A 156 -28.06 7.48 -25.99
N MET A 157 -26.86 8.03 -26.19
CA MET A 157 -25.65 7.56 -25.50
C MET A 157 -25.74 7.79 -23.99
N ALA A 158 -26.24 8.95 -23.56
CA ALA A 158 -26.50 9.24 -22.14
C ALA A 158 -27.59 8.33 -21.54
N ARG A 159 -28.54 7.83 -22.34
CA ARG A 159 -29.51 6.82 -21.90
C ARG A 159 -28.86 5.45 -21.65
N ALA A 160 -27.86 5.08 -22.45
CA ALA A 160 -27.13 3.82 -22.32
C ALA A 160 -26.18 3.79 -21.10
N ILE A 161 -25.37 4.83 -20.90
CA ILE A 161 -24.26 4.82 -19.90
C ILE A 161 -24.26 6.01 -18.92
N GLY A 162 -25.28 6.86 -18.93
CA GLY A 162 -25.41 8.03 -18.04
C GLY A 162 -24.68 9.29 -18.51
N PHE A 163 -23.92 9.22 -19.61
CA PHE A 163 -23.22 10.35 -20.23
C PHE A 163 -23.10 10.13 -21.74
N GLY A 164 -23.02 11.21 -22.54
CA GLY A 164 -22.95 11.10 -23.99
C GLY A 164 -22.25 12.29 -24.66
N ILE A 165 -21.70 12.04 -25.84
CA ILE A 165 -21.00 13.00 -26.71
C ILE A 165 -21.41 12.74 -28.17
N ASP A 166 -21.23 13.72 -29.06
CA ASP A 166 -21.42 13.56 -30.51
C ASP A 166 -20.08 13.15 -31.15
N ALA A 167 -20.05 11.99 -31.80
CA ALA A 167 -18.92 11.49 -32.59
C ALA A 167 -19.38 10.43 -33.61
N GLU A 168 -18.54 10.12 -34.61
CA GLU A 168 -18.79 8.98 -35.52
C GLU A 168 -18.68 7.64 -34.76
N THR A 169 -17.71 7.51 -33.85
CA THR A 169 -17.59 6.34 -32.98
C THR A 169 -16.96 6.71 -31.63
N VAL A 170 -17.42 6.07 -30.55
CA VAL A 170 -16.86 6.22 -29.20
C VAL A 170 -16.57 4.85 -28.58
N VAL A 171 -15.36 4.70 -28.03
CA VAL A 171 -15.02 3.58 -27.13
C VAL A 171 -15.13 4.06 -25.68
N ALA A 172 -15.94 3.36 -24.89
CA ALA A 172 -16.18 3.63 -23.48
C ALA A 172 -15.54 2.56 -22.60
N GLU A 173 -14.43 2.91 -21.95
CA GLU A 173 -13.68 2.07 -20.99
C GLU A 173 -14.30 2.20 -19.59
N SER A 174 -14.62 1.07 -18.94
CA SER A 174 -15.17 1.08 -17.58
C SER A 174 -14.15 1.53 -16.52
N LEU A 175 -14.57 2.37 -15.57
CA LEU A 175 -13.75 2.77 -14.41
C LEU A 175 -13.99 1.91 -13.15
N ALA A 176 -14.70 0.78 -13.28
CA ALA A 176 -15.10 -0.05 -12.15
C ALA A 176 -13.92 -0.50 -11.25
N PRO A 177 -14.06 -0.44 -9.90
CA PRO A 177 -15.30 -0.22 -9.14
C PRO A 177 -15.76 1.24 -9.00
N THR A 178 -15.06 2.21 -9.61
CA THR A 178 -15.50 3.61 -9.61
C THR A 178 -16.65 3.78 -10.61
N PRO A 179 -17.78 4.42 -10.23
CA PRO A 179 -18.83 4.76 -11.18
C PRO A 179 -18.29 5.71 -12.27
N GLY A 180 -18.37 5.30 -13.54
CA GLY A 180 -18.02 6.13 -14.69
C GLY A 180 -17.29 5.38 -15.81
N TYR A 181 -16.98 6.12 -16.87
CA TYR A 181 -16.25 5.65 -18.04
C TYR A 181 -15.18 6.66 -18.46
N ARG A 182 -14.08 6.18 -19.05
CA ARG A 182 -13.21 7.00 -19.93
C ARG A 182 -13.72 6.85 -21.37
N LEU A 183 -13.73 7.95 -22.12
CA LEU A 183 -14.20 7.97 -23.51
C LEU A 183 -13.07 8.35 -24.47
N THR A 184 -12.92 7.55 -25.54
CA THR A 184 -12.07 7.83 -26.71
C THR A 184 -12.96 8.01 -27.93
N ALA A 185 -12.88 9.17 -28.60
CA ALA A 185 -13.80 9.58 -29.66
C ALA A 185 -13.10 9.71 -31.02
N TYR A 186 -13.76 9.17 -32.06
CA TYR A 186 -13.25 9.11 -33.43
C TYR A 186 -14.21 9.83 -34.39
N GLY A 187 -13.65 10.50 -35.41
CA GLY A 187 -14.40 10.92 -36.60
C GLY A 187 -15.05 12.31 -36.59
N LEU A 188 -14.47 13.32 -35.93
CA LEU A 188 -14.98 14.70 -36.06
C LEU A 188 -14.76 15.26 -37.47
N ARG A 189 -15.86 15.52 -38.20
CA ARG A 189 -15.87 16.44 -39.36
C ARG A 189 -15.83 17.91 -38.93
N GLY A 190 -14.77 18.27 -38.20
CA GLY A 190 -14.24 19.63 -38.18
C GLY A 190 -15.12 20.75 -37.63
N GLU A 191 -15.65 20.64 -36.41
CA GLU A 191 -15.86 21.81 -35.55
C GLU A 191 -15.72 21.42 -34.07
N LEU A 192 -15.12 22.31 -33.26
CA LEU A 192 -14.99 22.16 -31.81
C LEU A 192 -16.14 22.93 -31.16
N ILE A 193 -17.04 22.23 -30.47
CA ILE A 193 -18.11 22.86 -29.70
C ILE A 193 -17.62 23.08 -28.26
N GLU A 194 -17.11 24.28 -27.97
CA GLU A 194 -17.07 24.79 -26.59
C GLU A 194 -18.52 24.99 -26.09
N GLY A 195 -18.83 24.50 -24.90
CA GLY A 195 -20.22 24.22 -24.48
C GLY A 195 -21.01 25.40 -23.88
N VAL A 196 -22.32 25.38 -24.14
CA VAL A 196 -23.44 26.10 -23.47
C VAL A 196 -24.70 25.23 -23.71
N GLY A 197 -25.70 25.07 -22.85
CA GLY A 197 -25.97 25.65 -21.52
C GLY A 197 -27.36 25.19 -21.02
N ASP A 198 -27.93 25.87 -20.02
CA ASP A 198 -29.15 25.44 -19.30
C ASP A 198 -30.42 25.19 -20.15
N ALA A 199 -31.21 24.20 -19.73
CA ALA A 199 -32.58 23.98 -20.19
C ALA A 199 -33.52 23.63 -19.00
N GLU A 200 -34.06 24.64 -18.32
CA GLU A 200 -35.10 24.44 -17.29
C GLU A 200 -36.43 23.96 -17.90
N ARG A 201 -36.92 22.79 -17.44
CA ARG A 201 -38.35 22.40 -17.32
C ARG A 201 -39.16 22.24 -18.63
N THR A 202 -40.26 21.48 -18.69
CA THR A 202 -41.21 21.01 -17.65
C THR A 202 -41.70 19.55 -17.80
N ASP A 203 -41.99 18.95 -16.64
CA ASP A 203 -43.05 17.96 -16.34
C ASP A 203 -42.90 16.45 -16.67
N SER A 204 -42.86 15.67 -15.57
CA SER A 204 -43.11 14.23 -15.37
C SER A 204 -42.10 13.17 -15.87
N GLU A 205 -41.37 12.59 -14.90
CA GLU A 205 -40.72 11.25 -14.83
C GLU A 205 -39.82 10.77 -15.99
N PRO A 206 -38.60 10.23 -15.75
CA PRO A 206 -38.02 9.75 -14.48
C PRO A 206 -36.65 10.39 -14.13
N SER A 207 -36.57 11.18 -13.06
CA SER A 207 -35.37 12.00 -12.76
C SER A 207 -34.37 11.42 -11.73
N GLU A 208 -34.72 10.35 -11.00
CA GLU A 208 -33.91 9.87 -9.85
C GLU A 208 -32.65 9.05 -10.20
N ARG A 209 -32.25 8.95 -11.48
CA ARG A 209 -31.00 8.24 -11.88
C ARG A 209 -29.77 9.13 -12.04
N SER A 210 -29.92 10.45 -12.17
CA SER A 210 -28.80 11.33 -12.59
C SER A 210 -27.81 11.69 -11.47
N GLU A 211 -28.11 11.43 -10.19
CA GLU A 211 -27.27 11.85 -9.05
C GLU A 211 -26.24 10.79 -8.60
N ARG A 212 -26.08 9.68 -9.33
CA ARG A 212 -25.24 8.54 -8.91
C ARG A 212 -23.96 8.28 -9.71
N LEU A 213 -23.67 9.12 -10.71
CA LEU A 213 -22.42 9.10 -11.49
C LEU A 213 -21.79 10.49 -11.44
N GLY A 214 -20.56 10.57 -10.93
CA GLY A 214 -19.90 11.84 -10.65
C GLY A 214 -19.54 12.64 -11.90
N SER A 215 -19.69 13.96 -11.83
CA SER A 215 -19.33 14.88 -12.91
C SER A 215 -17.82 14.89 -13.20
N HIS A 216 -17.48 15.11 -14.48
CA HIS A 216 -16.13 15.24 -15.06
C HIS A 216 -15.44 13.89 -15.44
N ALA A 217 -15.86 13.34 -16.58
CA ALA A 217 -15.03 12.42 -17.36
C ALA A 217 -14.06 13.25 -18.25
N PRO A 218 -12.74 12.98 -18.25
CA PRO A 218 -11.81 13.62 -19.16
C PRO A 218 -11.90 13.00 -20.57
N LEU A 219 -12.06 13.82 -21.61
CA LEU A 219 -11.92 13.36 -22.99
C LEU A 219 -10.44 13.12 -23.32
N ALA A 220 -10.13 11.95 -23.88
CA ALA A 220 -8.87 11.73 -24.58
C ALA A 220 -8.94 12.27 -26.02
N ALA A 221 -7.77 12.56 -26.60
CA ALA A 221 -7.59 13.27 -27.87
C ALA A 221 -8.56 12.88 -29.00
N ALA A 222 -9.19 13.87 -29.62
CA ALA A 222 -9.97 13.66 -30.85
C ALA A 222 -9.04 13.36 -32.03
N HIS A 223 -9.22 12.21 -32.69
CA HIS A 223 -8.42 11.80 -33.83
C HIS A 223 -9.12 12.07 -35.17
N THR A 224 -8.47 12.88 -36.03
CA THR A 224 -8.90 13.15 -37.41
C THR A 224 -8.33 12.06 -38.34
N ILE A 225 -9.17 11.13 -38.82
CA ILE A 225 -8.78 9.92 -39.56
C ILE A 225 -9.57 9.81 -40.86
N ALA A 226 -9.05 9.10 -41.87
CA ALA A 226 -9.53 9.16 -43.26
C ALA A 226 -10.37 7.96 -43.75
N SER A 227 -10.31 6.78 -43.12
CA SER A 227 -11.17 5.63 -43.50
C SER A 227 -11.71 4.81 -42.31
N PRO A 228 -12.83 4.09 -42.48
CA PRO A 228 -13.38 3.19 -41.45
C PRO A 228 -12.42 2.06 -41.06
N GLU A 229 -11.67 1.52 -42.02
CA GLU A 229 -10.65 0.49 -41.79
C GLU A 229 -9.60 0.97 -40.79
N GLN A 230 -9.06 2.19 -40.96
CA GLN A 230 -8.08 2.78 -40.05
C GLN A 230 -8.65 2.96 -38.63
N VAL A 231 -9.92 3.37 -38.51
CA VAL A 231 -10.59 3.48 -37.20
C VAL A 231 -10.80 2.09 -36.57
N SER A 232 -11.15 1.07 -37.36
CA SER A 232 -11.30 -0.31 -36.86
C SER A 232 -9.98 -0.92 -36.39
N GLU A 233 -8.85 -0.66 -37.08
CA GLU A 233 -7.53 -1.09 -36.61
C GLU A 233 -7.12 -0.39 -35.31
N LEU A 234 -7.43 0.90 -35.15
CA LEU A 234 -7.15 1.66 -33.92
C LEU A 234 -8.01 1.20 -32.74
N ILE A 235 -9.28 0.87 -32.97
CA ILE A 235 -10.16 0.29 -31.94
C ILE A 235 -9.64 -1.10 -31.55
N LEU A 236 -9.21 -1.93 -32.50
CA LEU A 236 -8.66 -3.25 -32.19
C LEU A 236 -7.32 -3.17 -31.44
N ASP A 237 -6.43 -2.23 -31.78
CA ASP A 237 -5.20 -2.00 -31.01
C ASP A 237 -5.51 -1.46 -29.59
N GLN A 238 -6.56 -0.63 -29.43
CA GLN A 238 -7.05 -0.22 -28.10
C GLN A 238 -7.62 -1.41 -27.30
N LEU A 239 -8.33 -2.35 -27.96
CA LEU A 239 -8.85 -3.57 -27.31
C LEU A 239 -7.72 -4.55 -26.97
N ASP A 240 -6.76 -4.80 -27.88
CA ASP A 240 -5.52 -5.56 -27.59
C ASP A 240 -4.78 -4.98 -26.35
N GLN A 241 -4.68 -3.64 -26.25
CA GLN A 241 -4.05 -2.98 -25.10
C GLN A 241 -4.82 -3.19 -23.78
N LEU A 242 -6.13 -3.44 -23.82
CA LEU A 242 -6.95 -3.78 -22.65
C LEU A 242 -6.84 -5.28 -22.31
N ASP A 243 -6.92 -6.17 -23.29
CA ASP A 243 -6.76 -7.63 -23.11
C ASP A 243 -5.37 -7.99 -22.55
N LEU A 244 -4.34 -7.22 -22.90
CA LEU A 244 -2.98 -7.36 -22.36
C LEU A 244 -2.86 -6.95 -20.88
N THR A 245 -3.89 -6.38 -20.24
CA THR A 245 -3.90 -6.09 -18.79
C THR A 245 -4.18 -7.32 -17.92
N THR A 246 -3.58 -8.47 -18.25
CA THR A 246 -3.56 -9.63 -17.36
C THR A 246 -2.96 -9.23 -16.00
N GLU A 247 -3.77 -9.24 -14.94
CA GLU A 247 -3.35 -8.85 -13.58
C GLU A 247 -2.27 -9.80 -13.03
N GLN A 248 -1.00 -9.54 -13.36
CA GLN A 248 0.12 -10.21 -12.71
C GLN A 248 0.20 -9.74 -11.26
N THR A 249 0.06 -10.67 -10.31
CA THR A 249 0.26 -10.39 -8.88
C THR A 249 1.74 -10.15 -8.63
N PRO A 250 2.19 -8.90 -8.35
CA PRO A 250 3.62 -8.61 -8.26
C PRO A 250 4.22 -9.19 -6.98
N GLN A 251 5.52 -9.48 -6.99
CA GLN A 251 6.20 -9.85 -5.75
C GLN A 251 6.55 -8.58 -4.95
N GLN A 252 6.06 -8.50 -3.71
CA GLN A 252 6.42 -7.47 -2.76
C GLN A 252 7.60 -7.97 -1.90
N LEU A 253 8.73 -7.26 -1.93
CA LEU A 253 9.93 -7.61 -1.15
C LEU A 253 10.18 -6.52 -0.09
N GLU A 254 9.91 -6.84 1.18
CA GLU A 254 10.07 -5.92 2.30
C GLU A 254 11.56 -5.67 2.63
N GLN A 255 11.90 -4.42 2.91
CA GLN A 255 13.24 -4.03 3.38
C GLN A 255 13.18 -3.41 4.78
N ALA A 256 14.22 -3.64 5.58
CA ALA A 256 14.36 -3.02 6.90
C ALA A 256 14.68 -1.51 6.78
N SER A 257 14.24 -0.73 7.77
CA SER A 257 14.37 0.74 7.79
C SER A 257 15.00 1.21 9.10
N ASP A 258 15.75 2.31 9.04
CA ASP A 258 16.28 3.03 10.22
C ASP A 258 15.22 3.93 10.88
N LEU A 259 14.01 4.02 10.30
CA LEU A 259 12.88 4.76 10.86
C LEU A 259 12.13 3.95 11.92
N PRO A 260 11.43 4.59 12.88
CA PRO A 260 10.68 3.89 13.92
C PRO A 260 9.71 2.83 13.38
N ALA A 261 9.62 1.71 14.09
CA ALA A 261 8.72 0.61 13.73
C ALA A 261 7.27 1.12 13.64
N GLY A 262 6.60 0.82 12.53
CA GLY A 262 5.24 1.29 12.27
C GLY A 262 5.10 2.75 11.82
N SER A 263 6.18 3.55 11.69
CA SER A 263 6.10 4.89 11.07
C SER A 263 6.54 4.92 9.59
N HIS A 264 7.15 3.85 9.09
CA HIS A 264 7.51 3.66 7.68
C HIS A 264 7.38 2.19 7.29
N ALA A 265 7.03 1.94 6.03
CA ALA A 265 7.11 0.63 5.40
C ALA A 265 7.65 0.81 3.97
N HIS A 266 8.52 -0.11 3.54
CA HIS A 266 9.11 -0.11 2.21
C HIS A 266 9.02 -1.50 1.59
N TYR A 267 8.64 -1.56 0.31
CA TYR A 267 8.79 -2.77 -0.48
C TYR A 267 9.06 -2.46 -1.95
N ASP A 268 9.95 -3.25 -2.55
CA ASP A 268 10.08 -3.31 -4.01
C ASP A 268 8.90 -4.11 -4.58
N VAL A 269 8.34 -3.62 -5.69
CA VAL A 269 7.31 -4.27 -6.48
C VAL A 269 7.98 -4.86 -7.72
N VAL A 270 8.11 -6.18 -7.75
CA VAL A 270 8.83 -6.89 -8.80
C VAL A 270 7.89 -7.52 -9.83
N ASP A 271 8.05 -7.09 -11.08
CA ASP A 271 7.48 -7.60 -12.32
C ASP A 271 8.61 -8.18 -13.21
N PRO A 272 8.58 -9.45 -13.63
CA PRO A 272 9.65 -10.06 -14.43
C PRO A 272 9.81 -9.39 -15.80
N GLU A 273 11.06 -9.15 -16.23
CA GLU A 273 11.40 -8.46 -17.50
C GLU A 273 10.59 -9.03 -18.68
N SER A 274 9.80 -8.14 -19.28
CA SER A 274 8.91 -8.50 -20.37
C SER A 274 9.59 -8.31 -21.73
N ASN A 275 9.48 -9.34 -22.57
CA ASN A 275 10.01 -9.35 -23.92
C ASN A 275 8.84 -9.39 -24.89
N TRP A 276 8.80 -8.46 -25.86
CA TRP A 276 7.74 -8.38 -26.86
C TRP A 276 8.32 -8.14 -28.25
N SER A 277 7.59 -8.51 -29.30
CA SER A 277 8.08 -8.41 -30.68
C SER A 277 7.11 -7.56 -31.50
N PRO A 278 7.50 -6.35 -31.94
CA PRO A 278 6.68 -5.56 -32.87
C PRO A 278 6.64 -6.17 -34.27
N TYR A 279 7.65 -6.98 -34.62
CA TYR A 279 7.80 -7.66 -35.89
C TYR A 279 8.85 -8.79 -35.79
N ASP A 280 8.65 -9.89 -36.53
CA ASP A 280 9.58 -11.02 -36.57
C ASP A 280 11.04 -10.57 -36.72
N GLY A 281 11.96 -11.13 -35.94
CA GLY A 281 13.37 -10.76 -35.96
C GLY A 281 13.74 -9.45 -35.24
N GLN A 282 12.78 -8.76 -34.60
CA GLN A 282 13.04 -7.69 -33.63
C GLN A 282 12.32 -8.00 -32.30
N THR A 283 13.04 -7.87 -31.19
CA THR A 283 12.52 -8.07 -29.83
C THR A 283 12.86 -6.86 -28.97
N ALA A 284 11.83 -6.17 -28.50
CA ALA A 284 11.91 -5.09 -27.52
C ALA A 284 11.80 -5.65 -26.09
N THR A 285 12.38 -4.95 -25.12
CA THR A 285 12.35 -5.35 -23.70
C THR A 285 11.85 -4.21 -22.82
N MET A 286 11.18 -4.58 -21.72
CA MET A 286 10.52 -3.67 -20.80
C MET A 286 10.59 -4.22 -19.37
N ASP A 287 11.38 -3.52 -18.55
CA ASP A 287 11.59 -3.72 -17.11
C ASP A 287 11.05 -2.49 -16.36
N VAL A 288 9.91 -2.68 -15.71
CA VAL A 288 9.07 -1.62 -15.13
C VAL A 288 8.98 -1.69 -13.61
N ASN A 289 9.98 -2.31 -12.97
CA ASN A 289 10.06 -2.44 -11.52
C ASN A 289 10.04 -1.06 -10.82
N PHE A 290 9.40 -0.98 -9.66
CA PHE A 290 9.35 0.23 -8.83
C PHE A 290 9.33 -0.10 -7.34
N SER A 291 9.78 0.85 -6.53
CA SER A 291 9.65 0.78 -5.07
C SER A 291 8.46 1.62 -4.58
N VAL A 292 7.82 1.11 -3.52
CA VAL A 292 6.77 1.80 -2.77
C VAL A 292 7.30 2.10 -1.37
N ASP A 293 7.24 3.37 -0.98
CA ASP A 293 7.43 3.81 0.40
C ASP A 293 6.09 4.31 0.97
N LEU A 294 5.77 3.87 2.18
CA LEU A 294 4.72 4.44 3.02
C LEU A 294 5.35 5.19 4.19
N TYR A 295 4.96 6.44 4.42
CA TYR A 295 5.38 7.25 5.56
C TYR A 295 4.18 7.78 6.34
N THR A 296 4.39 8.25 7.56
CA THR A 296 3.34 8.91 8.35
C THR A 296 3.86 10.01 9.25
N THR A 297 3.07 11.07 9.36
CA THR A 297 3.22 12.15 10.35
C THR A 297 1.97 12.22 11.21
N ALA A 298 1.97 13.05 12.25
CA ALA A 298 0.84 13.24 13.16
C ALA A 298 -0.54 13.36 12.46
N ASN A 299 -0.60 13.99 11.28
CA ASN A 299 -1.85 14.37 10.61
C ASN A 299 -2.06 13.69 9.24
N LYS A 300 -1.09 12.95 8.70
CA LYS A 300 -1.18 12.35 7.36
C LYS A 300 -0.42 11.02 7.25
N LYS A 301 -0.89 10.13 6.38
CA LYS A 301 -0.11 9.04 5.78
C LYS A 301 0.25 9.42 4.34
N TYR A 302 1.42 9.01 3.87
CA TYR A 302 1.94 9.32 2.53
C TYR A 302 2.32 8.05 1.79
N LEU A 303 1.98 7.97 0.52
CA LEU A 303 2.47 6.98 -0.45
C LEU A 303 3.44 7.66 -1.39
N ARG A 304 4.66 7.15 -1.49
CA ARG A 304 5.69 7.58 -2.45
C ARG A 304 6.06 6.42 -3.36
N VAL A 305 6.25 6.72 -4.65
CA VAL A 305 6.55 5.75 -5.71
C VAL A 305 7.77 6.21 -6.49
N ARG A 306 8.72 5.31 -6.75
CA ARG A 306 9.95 5.56 -7.54
C ARG A 306 10.30 4.36 -8.42
N PRO A 307 10.69 4.53 -9.70
CA PRO A 307 11.14 3.43 -10.54
C PRO A 307 12.45 2.84 -10.02
N THR A 308 12.58 1.52 -10.12
CA THR A 308 13.79 0.73 -9.80
C THR A 308 14.24 -0.17 -10.95
N GLY A 309 13.38 -0.36 -11.96
CA GLY A 309 13.67 -1.14 -13.17
C GLY A 309 14.65 -0.49 -14.13
N SER A 310 15.26 -1.31 -14.98
CA SER A 310 16.22 -0.92 -16.01
C SER A 310 15.58 -0.27 -17.26
N GLY A 311 14.26 -0.11 -17.30
CA GLY A 311 13.53 0.71 -18.26
C GLY A 311 13.08 -0.03 -19.52
N VAL A 312 13.01 0.68 -20.63
CA VAL A 312 12.47 0.19 -21.90
C VAL A 312 13.50 0.30 -23.02
N HIS A 313 13.56 -0.71 -23.89
CA HIS A 313 14.50 -0.78 -25.01
C HIS A 313 13.78 -1.28 -26.28
N PRO A 314 13.90 -0.61 -27.44
CA PRO A 314 13.18 -1.00 -28.67
C PRO A 314 13.66 -2.32 -29.30
N GLY A 315 14.77 -2.86 -28.82
CA GLY A 315 15.45 -4.02 -29.39
C GLY A 315 16.59 -3.64 -30.33
N GLN A 316 17.26 -4.64 -30.90
CA GLN A 316 18.06 -4.39 -32.10
C GLN A 316 17.10 -4.22 -33.27
N LEU A 317 17.08 -3.02 -33.86
CA LEU A 317 16.18 -2.69 -34.96
C LEU A 317 16.48 -3.60 -36.16
N LYS A 318 15.47 -4.30 -36.70
CA LYS A 318 15.65 -5.24 -37.83
C LYS A 318 16.21 -4.54 -39.07
N TRP A 319 15.83 -3.27 -39.23
CA TRP A 319 16.33 -2.34 -40.24
C TRP A 319 16.70 -1.03 -39.53
N ASN A 320 17.76 -0.36 -39.99
CA ASN A 320 18.07 1.02 -39.64
C ASN A 320 19.00 1.60 -40.72
N ASN A 321 18.44 1.86 -41.89
CA ASN A 321 19.14 2.23 -43.12
C ASN A 321 18.48 3.46 -43.77
N ALA A 322 18.91 3.84 -44.98
CA ALA A 322 18.40 5.05 -45.65
C ALA A 322 16.92 4.99 -46.07
N THR A 323 16.32 3.81 -46.20
CA THR A 323 14.94 3.63 -46.69
C THR A 323 14.02 2.93 -45.69
N ASP A 324 14.53 2.36 -44.59
CA ASP A 324 13.73 1.68 -43.54
C ASP A 324 14.42 1.83 -42.18
N ARG A 325 13.66 2.27 -41.17
CA ARG A 325 14.16 2.56 -39.81
C ARG A 325 13.85 1.50 -38.76
N GLY A 326 13.14 0.43 -39.10
CA GLY A 326 12.71 -0.59 -38.15
C GLY A 326 11.81 -0.01 -37.05
N TYR A 327 11.41 -0.83 -36.08
CA TYR A 327 10.51 -0.36 -35.00
C TYR A 327 11.29 0.40 -33.92
N PHE A 328 11.58 1.67 -34.17
CA PHE A 328 12.28 2.56 -33.24
C PHE A 328 11.35 3.10 -32.15
N GLN A 329 11.91 3.54 -31.04
CA GLN A 329 11.14 4.10 -29.93
C GLN A 329 10.66 5.52 -30.27
N ASP A 330 9.35 5.68 -30.36
CA ASP A 330 8.67 6.93 -30.72
C ASP A 330 8.19 7.67 -29.46
N LYS A 331 7.62 6.90 -28.50
CA LYS A 331 7.01 7.42 -27.27
C LYS A 331 6.99 6.38 -26.15
N VAL A 332 7.05 6.85 -24.91
CA VAL A 332 6.94 6.06 -23.68
C VAL A 332 6.03 6.81 -22.71
N ASP A 333 4.96 6.18 -22.24
CA ASP A 333 4.07 6.74 -21.22
C ASP A 333 4.29 6.06 -19.86
N VAL A 334 4.10 6.83 -18.79
CA VAL A 334 4.03 6.34 -17.41
C VAL A 334 2.77 6.91 -16.76
N LEU A 335 2.01 6.06 -16.07
CA LEU A 335 0.84 6.42 -15.27
C LEU A 335 0.90 5.74 -13.90
N VAL A 336 0.70 6.52 -12.84
CA VAL A 336 0.41 6.03 -11.49
C VAL A 336 -0.96 6.58 -11.08
N ARG A 337 -1.87 5.70 -10.64
CA ARG A 337 -3.27 6.05 -10.34
C ARG A 337 -3.81 5.24 -9.15
N PRO A 338 -3.90 5.83 -7.95
CA PRO A 338 -4.68 5.28 -6.84
C PRO A 338 -6.14 5.08 -7.25
N LEU A 339 -6.70 3.89 -7.01
CA LEU A 339 -8.08 3.55 -7.34
C LEU A 339 -9.03 3.78 -6.14
N HIS A 340 -8.76 4.83 -5.35
CA HIS A 340 -9.54 5.16 -4.15
C HIS A 340 -9.56 6.67 -3.87
N GLY A 341 -10.76 7.24 -3.74
CA GLY A 341 -10.97 8.70 -3.66
C GLY A 341 -10.51 9.41 -2.38
N ALA A 342 -10.02 8.68 -1.38
CA ALA A 342 -9.38 9.28 -0.19
C ALA A 342 -7.89 9.58 -0.39
N LEU A 343 -7.26 9.09 -1.46
CA LEU A 343 -5.88 9.47 -1.79
C LEU A 343 -5.89 10.74 -2.64
N HIS A 344 -5.07 11.71 -2.26
CA HIS A 344 -4.91 12.99 -2.93
C HIS A 344 -3.45 13.18 -3.37
N ALA A 345 -3.21 13.73 -4.55
CA ALA A 345 -1.86 14.14 -4.95
C ALA A 345 -1.27 15.14 -3.92
N ASP A 346 0.00 14.95 -3.56
CA ASP A 346 0.78 15.86 -2.70
C ASP A 346 1.84 16.61 -3.52
N ALA A 347 2.65 15.85 -4.24
CA ALA A 347 3.72 16.35 -5.09
C ALA A 347 4.11 15.26 -6.10
N HIS A 348 4.63 15.67 -7.25
CA HIS A 348 5.20 14.78 -8.25
C HIS A 348 6.46 15.39 -8.86
N ALA A 349 7.28 14.54 -9.47
CA ALA A 349 8.44 14.90 -10.25
C ALA A 349 8.56 13.93 -11.43
N PRO A 350 8.91 14.38 -12.65
CA PRO A 350 9.24 15.76 -12.98
C PRO A 350 8.06 16.72 -13.01
N LEU A 351 8.35 17.96 -12.61
CA LEU A 351 7.58 19.17 -12.90
C LEU A 351 8.28 19.91 -14.05
N THR A 352 7.56 20.14 -15.15
CA THR A 352 8.13 20.75 -16.37
C THR A 352 7.05 21.48 -17.15
N ASP A 353 7.44 22.58 -17.81
CA ASP A 353 6.67 23.10 -18.94
C ASP A 353 6.57 22.00 -20.02
N ASN A 354 5.38 21.84 -20.62
CA ASN A 354 5.19 20.86 -21.69
C ASN A 354 6.13 21.15 -22.88
N GLN A 355 6.65 20.08 -23.49
CA GLN A 355 7.73 20.06 -24.49
C GLN A 355 9.17 20.24 -23.92
N ALA A 356 9.37 20.35 -22.61
CA ALA A 356 10.71 20.45 -22.02
C ALA A 356 11.62 19.27 -22.38
N SER A 357 12.89 19.58 -22.65
CA SER A 357 13.97 18.62 -22.95
C SER A 357 14.90 18.34 -21.77
N SER A 358 14.63 18.92 -20.60
CA SER A 358 15.39 18.63 -19.37
C SER A 358 14.49 18.67 -18.15
N TYR A 359 14.69 17.73 -17.22
CA TYR A 359 13.80 17.57 -16.07
C TYR A 359 14.51 16.99 -14.85
N THR A 360 13.99 17.28 -13.65
CA THR A 360 14.52 16.76 -12.37
C THR A 360 13.58 15.69 -11.83
N THR A 361 14.14 14.55 -11.42
CA THR A 361 13.38 13.30 -11.18
C THR A 361 12.89 13.10 -9.74
N SER A 362 13.28 13.99 -8.81
CA SER A 362 13.22 13.75 -7.36
C SER A 362 12.35 14.77 -6.63
N ILE A 363 11.54 14.32 -5.66
CA ILE A 363 10.83 15.19 -4.74
C ILE A 363 11.67 15.41 -3.48
N ASN A 364 11.87 16.67 -3.11
CA ASN A 364 12.47 17.05 -1.82
C ASN A 364 11.36 17.36 -0.81
N LYS A 365 11.23 16.53 0.23
CA LYS A 365 10.28 16.75 1.33
C LYS A 365 10.84 16.28 2.67
N ASP A 366 10.63 17.10 3.69
CA ASP A 366 10.91 16.82 5.09
C ASP A 366 9.65 16.31 5.80
N PHE A 367 9.78 15.33 6.71
CA PHE A 367 8.70 14.87 7.58
C PHE A 367 9.03 15.19 9.05
N ILE A 368 8.36 16.20 9.61
CA ILE A 368 8.58 16.65 10.98
C ILE A 368 7.35 16.29 11.83
N VAL A 369 7.55 15.52 12.91
CA VAL A 369 6.53 15.13 13.87
C VAL A 369 6.84 15.78 15.22
N ASN A 370 6.35 17.01 15.38
CA ASN A 370 6.44 17.75 16.63
C ASN A 370 5.39 17.21 17.61
N LEU A 371 5.83 16.53 18.67
CA LEU A 371 5.01 16.17 19.83
C LEU A 371 5.41 17.01 21.06
N THR A 372 4.56 17.02 22.08
CA THR A 372 4.52 18.11 23.08
C THR A 372 5.43 17.88 24.29
N ASN A 373 6.74 18.00 24.08
CA ASN A 373 7.72 18.38 25.11
C ASN A 373 7.73 17.55 26.42
N PRO A 374 8.50 16.44 26.51
CA PRO A 374 9.26 15.74 25.46
C PRO A 374 8.76 14.30 25.18
N PRO A 375 9.21 13.63 24.10
CA PRO A 375 10.15 14.06 23.06
C PRO A 375 9.46 14.37 21.71
N SER A 376 10.20 14.89 20.74
CA SER A 376 9.73 15.09 19.36
C SER A 376 10.52 14.24 18.35
N LEU A 377 9.87 13.83 17.26
CA LEU A 377 10.48 13.02 16.20
C LEU A 377 10.63 13.85 14.93
N SER A 378 11.86 14.18 14.56
CA SER A 378 12.18 14.62 13.20
C SER A 378 12.94 13.52 12.48
N TYR A 379 12.38 13.04 11.35
CA TYR A 379 13.07 12.10 10.48
C TYR A 379 13.05 12.64 9.05
N ASN A 380 14.22 12.70 8.42
CA ASN A 380 14.37 13.42 7.16
C ASN A 380 14.53 12.45 5.98
N THR A 381 13.60 12.50 5.04
CA THR A 381 13.57 11.69 3.81
C THR A 381 14.12 12.42 2.58
N SER A 382 14.72 13.60 2.76
CA SER A 382 15.28 14.40 1.68
C SER A 382 16.39 13.64 0.95
N GLN A 383 16.21 13.45 -0.36
CA GLN A 383 17.26 12.92 -1.21
C GLN A 383 18.24 14.05 -1.51
N THR A 384 19.47 13.94 -1.02
CA THR A 384 20.52 14.97 -1.16
C THR A 384 21.04 15.14 -2.60
N THR A 385 20.38 14.54 -3.60
CA THR A 385 20.92 14.36 -4.96
C THR A 385 19.85 14.49 -6.05
N SER A 386 19.23 15.68 -6.16
CA SER A 386 18.35 16.00 -7.28
C SER A 386 19.12 15.96 -8.60
N THR A 387 18.89 14.93 -9.42
CA THR A 387 19.56 14.76 -10.71
C THR A 387 18.67 15.31 -11.82
N THR A 388 19.17 16.31 -12.55
CA THR A 388 18.50 16.82 -13.76
C THR A 388 18.95 15.98 -14.97
N LEU A 389 18.04 15.20 -15.54
CA LEU A 389 18.28 14.51 -16.81
C LEU A 389 18.16 15.51 -17.97
N GLN A 390 18.95 15.28 -19.01
CA GLN A 390 18.94 16.02 -20.27
C GLN A 390 18.56 15.06 -21.39
N LEU A 391 17.36 15.22 -21.96
CA LEU A 391 16.96 14.57 -23.20
C LEU A 391 17.42 15.46 -24.35
N LYS A 392 18.13 14.92 -25.34
CA LYS A 392 18.62 15.72 -26.47
C LYS A 392 17.61 15.77 -27.64
N ASP A 393 16.75 14.76 -27.65
CA ASP A 393 16.08 14.17 -28.80
C ASP A 393 14.64 13.74 -28.48
N PHE A 394 14.28 13.76 -27.20
CA PHE A 394 12.94 13.56 -26.68
C PHE A 394 12.53 14.78 -25.85
N SER A 395 11.23 15.00 -25.71
CA SER A 395 10.64 15.94 -24.77
C SER A 395 9.67 15.21 -23.84
N ILE A 396 9.26 15.89 -22.76
CA ILE A 396 8.23 15.43 -21.84
C ILE A 396 6.94 16.27 -21.94
N ARG A 397 5.80 15.62 -21.73
CA ARG A 397 4.52 16.23 -21.36
C ARG A 397 4.10 15.69 -19.99
N ASP A 398 3.62 16.57 -19.11
CA ASP A 398 3.06 16.24 -17.80
C ASP A 398 1.53 16.39 -17.86
N ASP A 399 0.81 15.29 -17.67
CA ASP A 399 -0.65 15.20 -17.67
C ASP A 399 -1.20 14.91 -16.25
N THR A 400 -0.41 15.20 -15.21
CA THR A 400 -0.75 14.90 -13.82
C THR A 400 -2.00 15.66 -13.32
N SER A 401 -2.84 14.95 -12.55
CA SER A 401 -4.09 15.43 -11.94
C SER A 401 -4.10 15.25 -10.42
N ASP A 402 -5.20 15.62 -9.75
CA ASP A 402 -5.42 15.37 -8.31
C ASP A 402 -5.44 13.88 -7.94
N ARG A 403 -5.64 12.98 -8.92
CA ARG A 403 -5.88 11.53 -8.75
C ARG A 403 -4.91 10.64 -9.52
N SER A 404 -4.03 11.19 -10.35
CA SER A 404 -3.09 10.39 -11.15
C SER A 404 -1.88 11.20 -11.58
N SER A 405 -0.68 10.67 -11.40
CA SER A 405 0.53 11.22 -12.00
C SER A 405 0.77 10.54 -13.34
N GLN A 406 0.92 11.34 -14.40
CA GLN A 406 1.01 10.84 -15.76
C GLN A 406 2.02 11.66 -16.56
N TRP A 407 2.94 10.98 -17.24
CA TRP A 407 3.95 11.60 -18.09
C TRP A 407 4.05 10.87 -19.43
N SER A 408 4.14 11.64 -20.52
CA SER A 408 4.49 11.14 -21.85
C SER A 408 5.89 11.64 -22.22
N PHE A 409 6.82 10.72 -22.47
CA PHE A 409 8.14 11.01 -23.01
C PHE A 409 8.15 10.63 -24.49
N TYR A 410 8.39 11.57 -25.40
CA TYR A 410 8.23 11.35 -26.84
C TYR A 410 9.35 12.02 -27.64
N MET A 411 9.70 11.41 -28.78
CA MET A 411 10.73 11.93 -29.67
C MET A 411 10.34 13.33 -30.18
N THR A 412 11.32 14.25 -30.26
CA THR A 412 11.11 15.64 -30.73
C THR A 412 12.19 16.18 -31.66
N ALA A 413 13.25 15.41 -31.96
CA ALA A 413 14.22 15.75 -32.98
C ALA A 413 14.81 14.52 -33.69
N SER A 414 15.04 14.63 -35.00
CA SER A 414 15.73 13.65 -35.85
C SER A 414 17.04 14.22 -36.39
N SER A 415 17.73 13.50 -37.30
CA SER A 415 18.84 14.11 -38.06
C SER A 415 18.40 15.12 -39.12
N GLY A 416 17.10 15.20 -39.44
CA GLY A 416 16.53 16.17 -40.39
C GLY A 416 16.23 17.52 -39.75
N GLY A 417 15.79 17.52 -38.49
CA GLY A 417 15.39 18.72 -37.76
C GLY A 417 14.53 18.40 -36.53
N PRO A 418 13.61 19.29 -36.15
CA PRO A 418 12.51 18.96 -35.23
C PRO A 418 11.70 17.76 -35.75
N TYR A 419 10.98 17.09 -34.84
CA TYR A 419 10.08 15.99 -35.15
C TYR A 419 8.79 16.18 -34.36
N ASN A 420 7.67 16.30 -35.08
CA ASN A 420 6.33 16.56 -34.55
C ASN A 420 5.35 15.49 -35.06
N GLU A 421 5.53 15.08 -36.33
CA GLU A 421 4.82 13.98 -36.97
C GLU A 421 5.79 13.07 -37.72
N TRP A 422 5.35 11.85 -38.09
CA TRP A 422 6.24 10.84 -38.65
C TRP A 422 6.83 11.24 -40.02
N GLN A 423 6.18 12.17 -40.71
CA GLN A 423 6.62 12.77 -41.97
C GLN A 423 7.86 13.65 -41.80
N ASP A 424 8.14 14.19 -40.60
CA ASP A 424 9.39 14.93 -40.30
C ASP A 424 10.65 14.02 -40.30
N LEU A 425 10.46 12.70 -40.41
CA LEU A 425 11.55 11.75 -40.70
C LEU A 425 11.78 11.52 -42.20
N VAL A 426 10.86 11.88 -43.08
CA VAL A 426 11.03 11.74 -44.54
C VAL A 426 11.90 12.88 -45.06
N GLY A 427 12.81 12.58 -45.99
CA GLY A 427 13.67 13.58 -46.63
C GLY A 427 12.92 14.47 -47.61
N SER A 428 13.58 15.54 -48.07
CA SER A 428 13.11 16.37 -49.18
C SER A 428 13.05 15.62 -50.51
N ASP A 429 13.79 14.51 -50.60
CA ASP A 429 13.73 13.52 -51.65
C ASP A 429 13.02 12.30 -51.02
N GLU A 430 11.85 11.92 -51.54
CA GLU A 430 10.91 10.97 -50.91
C GLU A 430 11.41 9.51 -50.93
N ASP A 431 12.60 9.25 -51.47
CA ASP A 431 13.29 7.95 -51.43
C ASP A 431 14.06 7.72 -50.11
N ALA A 432 14.31 8.76 -49.30
CA ALA A 432 15.17 8.70 -48.13
C ALA A 432 14.46 9.06 -46.79
N ILE A 433 14.80 8.32 -45.73
CA ILE A 433 14.41 8.58 -44.34
C ILE A 433 15.62 9.11 -43.55
N HIS A 434 15.45 10.17 -42.79
CA HIS A 434 16.43 10.76 -41.88
C HIS A 434 16.87 9.80 -40.77
N ALA A 435 18.07 10.01 -40.22
CA ALA A 435 18.63 9.14 -39.20
C ALA A 435 17.98 9.39 -37.83
N LEU A 436 17.72 8.28 -37.14
CA LEU A 436 17.16 8.27 -35.78
C LEU A 436 18.14 8.87 -34.77
N PRO A 437 17.64 9.51 -33.71
CA PRO A 437 18.45 9.99 -32.61
C PRO A 437 18.78 8.84 -31.62
N ALA A 438 19.44 9.15 -30.50
CA ALA A 438 20.01 8.13 -29.62
C ALA A 438 18.94 7.40 -28.79
N LEU A 439 18.01 8.12 -28.15
CA LEU A 439 16.97 7.53 -27.30
C LEU A 439 15.90 6.76 -28.08
N ALA A 440 15.78 7.01 -29.39
CA ALA A 440 14.94 6.21 -30.28
C ALA A 440 15.50 4.79 -30.54
N THR A 441 16.78 4.54 -30.20
CA THR A 441 17.51 3.31 -30.56
C THR A 441 18.25 2.65 -29.38
N SER A 442 17.97 3.08 -28.15
CA SER A 442 18.68 2.63 -26.94
C SER A 442 17.76 2.61 -25.72
N THR A 443 18.28 2.20 -24.56
CA THR A 443 17.48 2.03 -23.34
C THR A 443 17.10 3.40 -22.78
N PHE A 444 15.80 3.62 -22.60
CA PHE A 444 15.28 4.76 -21.86
C PHE A 444 14.76 4.31 -20.50
N VAL A 445 15.21 4.99 -19.44
CA VAL A 445 14.68 4.83 -18.08
C VAL A 445 13.84 6.08 -17.77
N PRO A 446 12.50 6.00 -17.77
CA PRO A 446 11.64 7.11 -17.38
C PRO A 446 11.90 7.46 -15.91
N GLY A 447 12.58 8.59 -15.66
CA GLY A 447 12.87 9.03 -14.30
C GLY A 447 11.69 9.82 -13.75
N PHE A 448 10.98 9.27 -12.77
CA PHE A 448 9.86 9.95 -12.11
C PHE A 448 9.85 9.65 -10.62
N GLU A 449 9.05 10.42 -9.89
CA GLU A 449 8.66 10.19 -8.51
C GLU A 449 7.25 10.77 -8.32
N THR A 450 6.36 10.05 -7.64
CA THR A 450 5.07 10.62 -7.25
C THR A 450 4.79 10.37 -5.78
N MET A 451 4.12 11.33 -5.14
CA MET A 451 3.70 11.26 -3.75
C MET A 451 2.24 11.68 -3.61
N TYR A 452 1.48 10.81 -2.96
CA TYR A 452 0.10 11.01 -2.56
C TYR A 452 0.01 11.07 -1.04
N TRP A 453 -1.09 11.62 -0.53
CA TRP A 453 -1.41 11.63 0.89
C TRP A 453 -2.84 11.21 1.17
N VAL A 454 -3.06 10.72 2.38
CA VAL A 454 -4.37 10.47 2.99
C VAL A 454 -4.32 10.86 4.47
N ASP A 455 -5.48 11.00 5.10
CA ASP A 455 -5.59 11.35 6.51
C ASP A 455 -4.83 10.38 7.45
N ALA A 456 -4.31 10.89 8.57
CA ALA A 456 -3.64 10.11 9.61
C ALA A 456 -4.48 8.94 10.16
N ALA A 457 -5.80 9.11 10.25
CA ALA A 457 -6.71 8.09 10.78
C ALA A 457 -7.08 7.01 9.75
N PHE A 458 -6.71 7.14 8.48
CA PHE A 458 -7.11 6.19 7.44
C PHE A 458 -6.48 4.81 7.64
N GLN A 459 -7.32 3.78 7.70
CA GLN A 459 -6.92 2.38 7.78
C GLN A 459 -7.49 1.61 6.58
N GLY A 460 -6.69 0.71 6.00
CA GLY A 460 -7.11 -0.18 4.94
C GLY A 460 -6.20 -0.16 3.70
N ILE A 461 -6.60 -0.99 2.73
CA ILE A 461 -5.85 -1.25 1.51
C ILE A 461 -6.43 -0.39 0.38
N ILE A 462 -5.54 0.32 -0.33
CA ILE A 462 -5.88 1.07 -1.54
C ILE A 462 -5.23 0.37 -2.74
N PRO A 463 -6.02 -0.21 -3.66
CA PRO A 463 -5.51 -0.67 -4.94
C PRO A 463 -4.94 0.52 -5.71
N THR A 464 -3.69 0.42 -6.17
CA THR A 464 -3.04 1.46 -6.97
C THR A 464 -2.60 0.86 -8.29
N GLN A 465 -3.02 1.48 -9.39
CA GLN A 465 -2.61 1.08 -10.73
C GLN A 465 -1.29 1.76 -11.10
N PHE A 466 -0.39 0.99 -11.69
CA PHE A 466 0.86 1.43 -12.29
C PHE A 466 0.84 0.94 -13.73
N GLN A 467 1.13 1.82 -14.69
CA GLN A 467 1.08 1.49 -16.10
C GLN A 467 2.26 2.13 -16.84
N TYR A 468 2.91 1.34 -17.66
CA TYR A 468 3.86 1.78 -18.68
C TYR A 468 3.31 1.45 -20.06
N ALA A 469 3.53 2.32 -21.03
CA ALA A 469 3.35 2.01 -22.44
C ALA A 469 4.62 2.36 -23.22
N GLN A 470 5.05 1.48 -24.12
CA GLN A 470 6.12 1.77 -25.09
C GLN A 470 5.53 1.71 -26.49
N THR A 471 5.50 2.85 -27.16
CA THR A 471 5.09 2.97 -28.56
C THR A 471 6.33 2.94 -29.45
N LEU A 472 6.40 1.91 -30.29
CA LEU A 472 7.40 1.77 -31.34
C LEU A 472 6.79 2.11 -32.71
N ARG A 473 7.55 2.81 -33.55
CA ARG A 473 7.17 3.17 -34.91
C ARG A 473 8.19 2.60 -35.89
N ASN A 474 7.73 2.06 -37.00
CA ASN A 474 8.55 1.99 -38.22
C ASN A 474 8.12 3.09 -39.19
N THR A 475 9.10 3.64 -39.91
CA THR A 475 8.92 4.54 -41.04
C THR A 475 9.87 4.09 -42.15
N TRP A 476 9.34 3.82 -43.33
CA TRP A 476 10.09 3.34 -44.50
C TRP A 476 9.61 4.03 -45.78
N THR A 477 10.36 3.86 -46.88
CA THR A 477 9.94 4.23 -48.24
C THR A 477 9.78 2.95 -49.07
N SER A 478 8.80 2.92 -49.97
CA SER A 478 8.73 1.85 -50.98
C SER A 478 8.39 2.38 -52.37
N GLU A 479 9.00 1.76 -53.38
CA GLU A 479 8.77 2.09 -54.77
C GLU A 479 7.42 1.50 -55.22
N LYS A 480 6.51 2.37 -55.69
CA LYS A 480 5.23 1.98 -56.29
C LYS A 480 5.32 2.10 -57.81
N ASP A 481 4.95 1.03 -58.52
CA ASP A 481 4.74 1.06 -59.96
C ASP A 481 3.42 1.78 -60.29
N ASN A 482 3.51 2.99 -60.87
CA ASN A 482 2.35 3.71 -61.43
C ASN A 482 2.12 3.35 -62.93
N GLY A 483 3.03 2.55 -63.51
CA GLY A 483 2.94 2.05 -64.87
C GLY A 483 4.32 1.68 -65.44
N PRO A 484 4.38 1.20 -66.70
CA PRO A 484 5.61 0.64 -67.29
C PRO A 484 6.74 1.66 -67.56
N PHE A 485 6.60 2.91 -67.15
CA PHE A 485 7.56 4.01 -67.34
C PHE A 485 7.58 5.03 -66.19
N ASP A 486 6.85 4.78 -65.10
CA ASP A 486 6.61 5.75 -64.02
C ASP A 486 6.53 5.00 -62.69
N SER A 487 7.59 5.12 -61.88
CA SER A 487 7.64 4.64 -60.50
C SER A 487 7.93 5.81 -59.57
N TYR A 488 7.31 5.79 -58.39
CA TYR A 488 7.45 6.85 -57.38
C TYR A 488 7.61 6.22 -56.00
N TRP A 489 8.20 6.96 -55.07
CA TRP A 489 8.45 6.49 -53.71
C TRP A 489 7.32 6.98 -52.80
N GLU A 490 6.60 6.05 -52.18
CA GLU A 490 5.68 6.40 -51.09
C GLU A 490 6.37 6.18 -49.75
N PRO A 491 6.43 7.22 -48.88
CA PRO A 491 6.78 7.03 -47.49
C PRO A 491 5.59 6.43 -46.74
N GLU A 492 5.86 5.41 -45.92
CA GLU A 492 4.88 4.64 -45.16
C GLU A 492 5.31 4.57 -43.68
N THR A 493 4.33 4.37 -42.79
CA THR A 493 4.59 4.19 -41.34
C THR A 493 3.70 3.11 -40.76
N LYS A 494 4.18 2.46 -39.68
CA LYS A 494 3.38 1.54 -38.87
C LYS A 494 3.75 1.68 -37.40
N VAL A 495 2.75 1.66 -36.54
CA VAL A 495 2.91 1.83 -35.08
C VAL A 495 2.53 0.54 -34.38
N LYS A 496 3.23 0.21 -33.29
CA LYS A 496 2.86 -0.82 -32.32
C LYS A 496 3.13 -0.30 -30.91
N THR A 497 2.13 -0.39 -30.04
CA THR A 497 2.27 -0.07 -28.62
C THR A 497 2.20 -1.35 -27.79
N HIS A 498 3.09 -1.50 -26.82
CA HIS A 498 2.98 -2.53 -25.79
C HIS A 498 2.74 -1.87 -24.43
N VAL A 499 1.76 -2.38 -23.69
CA VAL A 499 1.33 -1.86 -22.39
C VAL A 499 1.58 -2.91 -21.32
N ARG A 500 2.16 -2.49 -20.19
CA ARG A 500 2.18 -3.25 -18.94
C ARG A 500 1.34 -2.49 -17.92
N SER A 501 0.38 -3.16 -17.30
CA SER A 501 -0.40 -2.58 -16.20
C SER A 501 -0.41 -3.52 -15.00
N LEU A 502 -0.09 -2.99 -13.83
CA LEU A 502 0.09 -3.68 -12.56
C LEU A 502 -0.82 -3.02 -11.52
N GLN A 503 -1.59 -3.81 -10.76
CA GLN A 503 -2.47 -3.29 -9.72
C GLN A 503 -1.95 -3.76 -8.35
N VAL A 504 -1.23 -2.89 -7.63
CA VAL A 504 -0.64 -3.21 -6.33
C VAL A 504 -1.63 -2.89 -5.22
N GLN A 505 -1.73 -3.79 -4.25
CA GLN A 505 -2.48 -3.56 -3.02
C GLN A 505 -1.59 -2.80 -2.03
N VAL A 506 -1.88 -1.50 -1.81
CA VAL A 506 -1.12 -0.63 -0.91
C VAL A 506 -1.84 -0.55 0.44
N ASP A 507 -1.32 -1.28 1.43
CA ASP A 507 -1.90 -1.32 2.78
C ASP A 507 -1.42 -0.15 3.65
N PHE A 508 -2.28 0.85 3.84
CA PHE A 508 -2.02 2.00 4.71
C PHE A 508 -2.16 1.67 6.21
N GLY A 509 -2.66 0.48 6.58
CA GLY A 509 -2.65 0.00 7.96
C GLY A 509 -1.23 -0.28 8.50
N ARG A 510 -0.27 -0.54 7.60
CA ARG A 510 1.14 -0.83 7.91
C ARG A 510 1.92 0.34 8.52
N VAL A 511 1.44 1.58 8.35
CA VAL A 511 2.05 2.76 8.97
C VAL A 511 1.01 3.55 9.74
N ASN A 512 1.34 4.02 10.94
CA ASN A 512 0.45 4.81 11.78
C ASN A 512 1.17 5.99 12.44
N PRO A 513 0.51 7.15 12.63
CA PRO A 513 1.12 8.33 13.24
C PRO A 513 1.82 7.98 14.55
N PRO A 514 3.06 8.47 14.79
CA PRO A 514 3.72 8.26 16.07
C PRO A 514 2.90 8.92 17.19
N ARG A 515 2.33 8.10 18.07
CA ARG A 515 1.60 8.56 19.27
C ARG A 515 2.59 9.00 20.34
N ASP A 516 2.17 9.87 21.25
CA ASP A 516 2.92 10.14 22.48
C ASP A 516 3.26 8.82 23.20
N GLY A 517 4.42 8.78 23.87
CA GLY A 517 4.96 7.55 24.45
C GLY A 517 5.59 6.56 23.46
N THR A 518 5.22 6.51 22.17
CA THR A 518 5.82 5.53 21.23
C THR A 518 7.26 5.88 20.81
N LEU A 519 7.63 7.16 20.88
CA LEU A 519 8.87 7.70 20.32
C LEU A 519 10.15 7.30 21.06
N ALA A 520 11.19 6.98 20.29
CA ALA A 520 12.57 6.88 20.75
C ALA A 520 12.94 8.05 21.69
N TYR A 521 13.22 7.73 22.95
CA TYR A 521 13.65 8.70 23.96
C TYR A 521 15.18 8.73 23.95
N ASP A 522 15.77 9.93 23.90
CA ASP A 522 17.21 10.16 24.04
C ASP A 522 17.40 11.33 24.99
N GLU A 523 17.93 11.05 26.18
CA GLU A 523 18.11 12.04 27.23
C GLU A 523 19.13 13.12 26.82
N ARG A 524 18.72 14.37 27.01
CA ARG A 524 19.54 15.55 26.85
C ARG A 524 19.34 16.47 28.05
N TRP A 525 20.31 16.39 28.95
CA TRP A 525 20.47 17.23 30.12
C TRP A 525 20.89 18.67 29.74
N GLU A 526 20.08 19.35 28.93
CA GLU A 526 20.37 20.69 28.42
C GLU A 526 20.34 21.73 29.56
N GLY A 527 21.15 22.79 29.43
CA GLY A 527 21.30 23.82 30.47
C GLY A 527 22.10 23.39 31.72
N GLY A 528 22.54 22.13 31.80
CA GLY A 528 23.28 21.57 32.93
C GLY A 528 24.51 22.37 33.39
N GLY A 529 24.40 23.01 34.56
CA GLY A 529 25.52 23.64 35.26
C GLY A 529 25.96 22.81 36.48
N TRP A 530 27.16 23.04 37.00
CA TRP A 530 27.42 22.65 38.39
C TRP A 530 26.46 23.45 39.30
N PRO A 531 25.83 22.83 40.32
CA PRO A 531 24.87 23.52 41.16
C PRO A 531 25.56 24.60 42.02
N ASP A 532 24.86 25.72 42.26
CA ASP A 532 25.35 26.79 43.13
C ASP A 532 25.46 26.34 44.60
N ASP A 533 24.62 25.37 45.02
CA ASP A 533 24.75 24.65 46.29
C ASP A 533 24.94 23.14 46.02
N PRO A 534 26.11 22.55 46.33
CA PRO A 534 26.37 21.12 46.12
C PRO A 534 25.63 20.19 47.09
N ASN A 535 24.70 20.72 47.91
CA ASN A 535 23.85 19.96 48.84
C ASN A 535 22.40 19.81 48.34
N VAL A 536 22.09 20.24 47.12
CA VAL A 536 20.73 20.25 46.54
C VAL A 536 20.76 19.69 45.11
N ASP A 537 19.76 18.90 44.72
CA ASP A 537 19.64 18.40 43.36
C ASP A 537 19.34 19.54 42.36
N ASN A 538 19.82 19.42 41.13
CA ASN A 538 19.52 20.34 40.01
C ASN A 538 18.86 19.60 38.83
N LEU A 539 18.09 18.55 39.13
CA LEU A 539 17.20 17.88 38.18
C LEU A 539 16.08 18.84 37.75
N ASP A 540 15.59 18.68 36.52
CA ASP A 540 14.29 19.21 36.13
C ASP A 540 13.19 18.32 36.75
N PRO A 541 12.38 18.80 37.72
CA PRO A 541 11.39 17.98 38.40
C PRO A 541 10.24 17.54 37.48
N ASP A 542 9.98 18.27 36.40
CA ASP A 542 8.93 17.94 35.41
C ASP A 542 9.37 16.80 34.47
N GLN A 543 10.64 16.39 34.55
CA GLN A 543 11.21 15.25 33.81
C GLN A 543 11.71 14.13 34.73
N TRP A 544 12.49 14.46 35.77
CA TRP A 544 13.19 13.51 36.63
C TRP A 544 12.96 13.78 38.12
N THR A 545 12.37 12.82 38.84
CA THR A 545 12.14 12.90 40.29
C THR A 545 13.03 11.93 41.07
N ARG A 546 13.73 12.44 42.08
CA ARG A 546 14.52 11.61 43.01
C ARG A 546 13.64 10.91 44.05
N LYS A 547 13.82 9.59 44.18
CA LYS A 547 13.33 8.76 45.29
C LYS A 547 14.53 8.24 46.10
N VAL A 548 14.35 8.10 47.42
CA VAL A 548 15.37 7.57 48.35
C VAL A 548 14.73 6.63 49.38
N PRO A 549 15.43 5.57 49.84
CA PRO A 549 14.90 4.68 50.87
C PRO A 549 14.76 5.43 52.21
N GLN A 550 13.80 5.05 53.05
CA GLN A 550 13.57 5.75 54.33
C GLN A 550 14.73 5.56 55.33
N GLU A 551 15.46 4.45 55.24
CA GLU A 551 16.67 4.19 56.03
C GLU A 551 17.90 4.82 55.35
N ASN A 552 18.73 5.53 56.12
CA ASN A 552 19.98 6.18 55.67
C ASN A 552 19.88 7.09 54.42
N SER A 553 18.70 7.67 54.17
CA SER A 553 18.38 8.59 53.07
C SER A 553 19.32 9.79 52.86
N GLY A 554 20.07 10.20 53.88
CA GLY A 554 20.62 11.55 54.04
C GLY A 554 21.82 11.96 53.18
N THR A 555 22.16 11.25 52.11
CA THR A 555 23.34 11.59 51.27
C THR A 555 23.14 11.54 49.76
N SER A 556 22.14 10.83 49.20
CA SER A 556 22.04 10.62 47.74
C SER A 556 21.54 11.86 47.00
N LEU A 557 22.47 12.71 46.59
CA LEU A 557 22.20 13.90 45.77
C LEU A 557 22.48 13.59 44.29
N TRP A 558 21.59 14.05 43.42
CA TRP A 558 21.66 13.83 41.97
C TRP A 558 21.89 15.14 41.25
N HIS A 559 22.99 15.20 40.50
CA HIS A 559 23.52 16.42 39.94
C HIS A 559 23.69 16.31 38.42
N VAL A 560 22.85 17.00 37.67
CA VAL A 560 23.08 17.29 36.26
C VAL A 560 24.41 18.04 36.11
N THR A 561 25.20 17.68 35.09
CA THR A 561 26.54 18.23 34.85
C THR A 561 26.67 18.89 33.47
N PRO A 562 27.71 19.74 33.24
CA PRO A 562 27.96 20.38 31.95
C PRO A 562 28.35 19.46 30.78
N TYR A 563 28.28 18.14 30.93
CA TYR A 563 28.78 17.15 29.95
C TYR A 563 27.68 16.28 29.33
N ASN A 564 26.40 16.62 29.51
CA ASN A 564 25.24 15.78 29.18
C ASN A 564 25.21 14.47 29.99
N GLU A 565 25.50 14.57 31.29
CA GLU A 565 25.55 13.46 32.24
C GLU A 565 24.91 13.88 33.56
N VAL A 566 24.23 12.95 34.24
CA VAL A 566 23.77 13.11 35.62
C VAL A 566 24.66 12.30 36.57
N ARG A 567 25.09 12.92 37.66
CA ARG A 567 26.01 12.36 38.66
C ARG A 567 25.29 12.16 39.99
N GLN A 568 25.10 10.90 40.39
CA GLN A 568 24.76 10.55 41.76
C GLN A 568 26.00 10.71 42.65
N THR A 569 25.80 11.22 43.87
CA THR A 569 26.79 11.28 44.93
C THR A 569 26.16 10.93 46.26
N GLY A 570 26.87 10.14 47.08
CA GLY A 570 26.52 9.83 48.46
C GLY A 570 26.10 8.38 48.67
N ASN A 571 26.83 7.68 49.54
CA ASN A 571 26.58 6.29 49.93
C ASN A 571 25.26 6.22 50.71
N SER A 572 24.18 5.96 49.97
CA SER A 572 22.81 5.76 50.47
C SER A 572 22.39 4.33 50.19
N TYR A 573 21.84 3.68 51.21
CA TYR A 573 21.44 2.28 51.16
C TYR A 573 20.31 2.03 52.15
N GLY A 574 19.34 1.22 51.74
CA GLY A 574 18.32 0.65 52.62
C GLY A 574 18.02 -0.79 52.22
N PHE A 575 17.15 -1.44 52.99
CA PHE A 575 16.71 -2.82 52.73
C PHE A 575 15.19 -2.92 52.71
N SER A 576 14.66 -3.83 51.91
CA SER A 576 13.28 -4.29 52.03
C SER A 576 13.13 -5.16 53.29
N PRO A 577 11.91 -5.44 53.78
CA PRO A 577 11.69 -6.37 54.91
C PRO A 577 12.22 -7.79 54.68
N ASP A 578 12.39 -8.21 53.43
CA ASP A 578 13.01 -9.49 53.02
C ASP A 578 14.56 -9.48 53.00
N GLY A 579 15.19 -8.32 53.23
CA GLY A 579 16.64 -8.13 53.21
C GLY A 579 17.25 -7.77 51.84
N THR A 580 16.44 -7.58 50.79
CA THR A 580 16.91 -7.14 49.46
C THR A 580 17.23 -5.64 49.39
N HIS A 581 18.10 -5.24 48.47
CA HIS A 581 18.57 -3.85 48.33
C HIS A 581 17.42 -2.90 47.91
N ARG A 582 17.12 -1.90 48.75
CA ARG A 582 16.29 -0.72 48.43
C ARG A 582 17.22 0.49 48.30
N GLY A 583 17.45 0.90 47.06
CA GLY A 583 18.43 1.92 46.70
C GLY A 583 17.79 3.28 46.43
N ALA A 584 18.63 4.29 46.21
CA ALA A 584 18.21 5.59 45.70
C ALA A 584 18.12 5.55 44.17
N TYR A 585 17.16 6.27 43.60
CA TYR A 585 16.97 6.36 42.16
C TYR A 585 16.40 7.71 41.72
N ILE A 586 16.52 8.00 40.43
CA ILE A 586 15.77 9.06 39.76
C ILE A 586 14.89 8.45 38.68
N GLU A 587 13.59 8.70 38.80
CA GLU A 587 12.49 8.23 37.95
C GLU A 587 12.21 9.26 36.86
N ALA A 588 12.03 8.82 35.61
CA ALA A 588 11.79 9.70 34.46
C ALA A 588 10.32 9.67 34.03
N HIS A 589 9.56 10.72 34.38
CA HIS A 589 8.10 10.77 34.24
C HIS A 589 7.59 10.66 32.80
N ASN A 590 8.37 11.13 31.83
CA ASN A 590 8.02 11.10 30.40
C ASN A 590 8.67 9.90 29.68
N THR A 591 9.04 8.86 30.42
CA THR A 591 9.52 7.58 29.89
C THR A 591 8.53 6.47 30.20
N TYR A 592 8.47 5.50 29.28
CA TYR A 592 7.53 4.38 29.31
C TYR A 592 8.17 3.21 28.56
N ILE A 593 8.04 1.98 29.03
CA ILE A 593 8.45 0.78 28.29
C ILE A 593 7.59 -0.42 28.68
N HIS A 594 6.89 -0.98 27.69
CA HIS A 594 6.39 -2.35 27.72
C HIS A 594 7.41 -3.30 27.07
N GLU A 595 7.80 -3.01 25.83
CA GLU A 595 8.77 -3.79 25.05
C GLU A 595 9.80 -2.89 24.36
N GLY A 596 10.92 -3.49 23.96
CA GLY A 596 12.04 -2.82 23.30
C GLY A 596 13.31 -2.85 24.15
N SER A 597 13.99 -1.71 24.28
CA SER A 597 15.25 -1.62 25.04
C SER A 597 15.43 -0.32 25.82
N VAL A 598 16.15 -0.44 26.94
CA VAL A 598 16.72 0.67 27.71
C VAL A 598 18.24 0.55 27.60
N GLU A 599 18.90 1.55 27.03
CA GLU A 599 20.36 1.65 26.97
C GLU A 599 20.85 2.83 27.82
N VAL A 600 21.92 2.64 28.60
CA VAL A 600 22.50 3.70 29.44
C VAL A 600 24.02 3.55 29.50
N SER A 601 24.76 4.64 29.32
CA SER A 601 26.19 4.68 29.66
C SER A 601 26.35 4.96 31.15
N VAL A 602 27.19 4.18 31.84
CA VAL A 602 27.43 4.29 33.29
C VAL A 602 28.93 4.38 33.59
N TRP A 603 29.32 5.26 34.51
CA TRP A 603 30.68 5.41 35.04
C TRP A 603 30.69 5.11 36.55
N PRO A 604 30.88 3.85 36.96
CA PRO A 604 30.94 3.49 38.38
C PRO A 604 32.28 3.93 38.99
N ALA A 605 32.23 4.76 40.04
CA ALA A 605 33.42 5.14 40.82
C ALA A 605 33.72 4.20 42.00
N ASP A 606 32.78 3.28 42.28
CA ASP A 606 32.68 2.41 43.45
C ASP A 606 32.31 0.98 43.00
N ASP A 607 32.54 -0.04 43.82
CA ASP A 607 32.19 -1.44 43.51
C ASP A 607 30.86 -1.95 44.10
N ASP A 608 30.11 -1.07 44.76
CA ASP A 608 28.72 -1.29 45.20
C ASP A 608 27.70 -1.39 44.02
N THR A 609 26.39 -1.46 44.32
CA THR A 609 25.35 -1.76 43.33
C THR A 609 24.93 -0.55 42.47
N TRP A 610 24.81 -0.77 41.15
CA TRP A 610 24.27 0.19 40.18
C TRP A 610 23.41 -0.51 39.11
N GLY A 611 22.49 0.20 38.47
CA GLY A 611 21.63 -0.40 37.45
C GLY A 611 20.52 0.50 36.91
N VAL A 612 19.50 -0.12 36.32
CA VAL A 612 18.28 0.54 35.82
C VAL A 612 17.03 -0.19 36.30
N MET A 613 15.99 0.56 36.59
CA MET A 613 14.62 0.09 36.77
C MET A 613 13.84 0.35 35.49
N TYR A 614 12.88 -0.52 35.16
CA TYR A 614 12.12 -0.45 33.91
C TYR A 614 10.73 -1.09 34.06
N SER A 615 9.79 -0.66 33.20
CA SER A 615 8.36 -0.98 33.32
C SER A 615 7.80 -0.66 34.71
N MET A 616 8.29 0.41 35.34
CA MET A 616 7.85 0.86 36.66
C MET A 616 6.39 1.32 36.63
N GLN A 617 5.55 0.70 37.45
CA GLN A 617 4.17 1.15 37.65
C GLN A 617 4.13 2.23 38.75
N ASP A 618 4.93 2.03 39.80
CA ASP A 618 5.04 2.91 40.97
C ASP A 618 6.36 2.61 41.77
N ASP A 619 6.50 3.21 42.96
CA ASP A 619 7.66 3.05 43.86
C ASP A 619 7.81 1.63 44.49
N GLU A 620 6.80 0.76 44.33
CA GLU A 620 6.66 -0.56 44.93
C GLU A 620 6.51 -1.69 43.88
N ASN A 621 6.20 -1.36 42.61
CA ASN A 621 5.91 -2.30 41.51
C ASN A 621 6.77 -2.02 40.25
N TYR A 622 7.82 -2.82 40.01
CA TYR A 622 8.77 -2.63 38.90
C TYR A 622 9.70 -3.82 38.63
N TYR A 623 10.37 -3.84 37.46
CA TYR A 623 11.60 -4.63 37.28
C TYR A 623 12.86 -3.81 37.54
N ARG A 624 13.95 -4.49 37.90
CA ARG A 624 15.27 -3.87 38.03
C ARG A 624 16.39 -4.81 37.57
N ALA A 625 17.27 -4.29 36.72
CA ALA A 625 18.50 -4.95 36.30
C ALA A 625 19.70 -4.23 36.91
N GLU A 626 20.54 -4.97 37.65
CA GLU A 626 21.61 -4.40 38.47
C GLU A 626 22.91 -5.23 38.43
N PHE A 627 24.02 -4.51 38.58
CA PHE A 627 25.39 -5.03 38.70
C PHE A 627 25.99 -4.64 40.05
N ASP A 628 26.74 -5.54 40.65
CA ASP A 628 27.45 -5.36 41.92
C ASP A 628 28.80 -6.08 41.86
N LYS A 629 29.88 -5.38 42.22
CA LYS A 629 31.25 -5.86 42.01
C LYS A 629 31.92 -6.30 43.31
N GLU A 630 31.62 -5.69 44.46
CA GLU A 630 32.04 -6.21 45.77
C GLU A 630 31.46 -7.62 45.98
N ARG A 631 30.16 -7.79 45.66
CA ARG A 631 29.39 -9.02 45.88
C ARG A 631 29.33 -9.90 44.63
N ASN A 632 30.00 -9.47 43.56
CA ASN A 632 30.25 -10.21 42.31
C ASN A 632 28.98 -10.83 41.70
N TYR A 633 27.97 -10.00 41.41
CA TYR A 633 26.76 -10.46 40.72
C TYR A 633 26.27 -9.49 39.66
N ALA A 634 25.55 -10.04 38.67
CA ALA A 634 24.63 -9.32 37.82
C ALA A 634 23.27 -10.04 37.89
N ARG A 635 22.17 -9.30 38.06
CA ARG A 635 20.84 -9.91 38.21
C ARG A 635 19.71 -9.08 37.63
N ILE A 636 18.59 -9.74 37.40
CA ILE A 636 17.29 -9.12 37.15
C ILE A 636 16.36 -9.55 38.28
N VAL A 637 15.66 -8.58 38.88
CA VAL A 637 14.65 -8.80 39.92
C VAL A 637 13.32 -8.18 39.49
N LYS A 638 12.22 -8.78 39.95
CA LYS A 638 10.86 -8.24 39.92
C LYS A 638 10.52 -7.78 41.33
N VAL A 639 9.86 -6.64 41.47
CA VAL A 639 9.37 -6.13 42.74
C VAL A 639 7.86 -5.93 42.61
N VAL A 640 7.08 -6.54 43.51
CA VAL A 640 5.62 -6.46 43.57
C VAL A 640 5.23 -6.07 45.01
N ASP A 641 4.38 -5.07 45.19
CA ASP A 641 3.96 -4.54 46.51
C ASP A 641 5.13 -4.34 47.49
N GLY A 642 6.28 -3.88 46.99
CA GLY A 642 7.48 -3.66 47.79
C GLY A 642 8.21 -4.92 48.27
N VAL A 643 7.86 -6.11 47.77
CA VAL A 643 8.55 -7.41 47.99
C VAL A 643 9.37 -7.77 46.76
N THR A 644 10.61 -8.26 46.93
CA THR A 644 11.54 -8.48 45.79
C THR A 644 11.77 -9.96 45.47
N SER A 645 11.35 -10.37 44.27
CA SER A 645 11.62 -11.69 43.67
C SER A 645 12.82 -11.65 42.73
N GLU A 646 13.76 -12.59 42.87
CA GLU A 646 14.93 -12.69 42.01
C GLU A 646 14.66 -13.62 40.81
N LEU A 647 14.54 -13.04 39.61
CA LEU A 647 14.26 -13.81 38.39
C LEU A 647 15.53 -14.56 37.92
N THR A 648 16.67 -13.87 37.86
CA THR A 648 17.95 -14.47 37.47
C THR A 648 19.13 -13.78 38.13
N ARG A 649 20.14 -14.55 38.54
CA ARG A 649 21.43 -14.06 39.04
C ARG A 649 22.57 -14.86 38.40
N VAL A 650 23.57 -14.14 37.90
CA VAL A 650 24.86 -14.68 37.44
C VAL A 650 26.01 -13.95 38.14
N ALA A 651 27.23 -14.48 38.02
CA ALA A 651 28.42 -13.73 38.44
C ALA A 651 28.59 -12.46 37.58
N ALA A 652 29.11 -11.38 38.15
CA ALA A 652 29.32 -10.15 37.39
C ALA A 652 30.36 -10.38 36.27
N PRO A 653 30.14 -9.85 35.05
CA PRO A 653 31.21 -9.75 34.05
C PRO A 653 32.32 -8.82 34.57
N ALA A 654 33.56 -9.02 34.12
CA ALA A 654 34.67 -8.16 34.56
C ALA A 654 34.55 -6.76 33.93
N PHE A 655 34.26 -5.75 34.75
CA PHE A 655 34.24 -4.34 34.37
C PHE A 655 35.18 -3.49 35.25
N ALA A 656 35.63 -2.35 34.74
CA ALA A 656 36.57 -1.46 35.42
C ALA A 656 35.83 -0.45 36.33
N LEU A 657 36.52 0.12 37.31
CA LEU A 657 36.02 1.32 38.00
C LEU A 657 36.68 2.54 37.37
N GLY A 658 35.93 3.63 37.24
CA GLY A 658 36.41 4.86 36.62
C GLY A 658 36.51 4.82 35.08
N GLU A 659 35.79 3.89 34.44
CA GLU A 659 35.63 3.81 32.98
C GLU A 659 34.13 3.80 32.62
N TRP A 660 33.79 4.22 31.40
CA TRP A 660 32.41 4.17 30.90
C TRP A 660 32.07 2.78 30.38
N HIS A 661 30.89 2.29 30.75
CA HIS A 661 30.32 1.02 30.28
C HIS A 661 28.88 1.21 29.80
N GLN A 662 28.51 0.54 28.70
CA GLN A 662 27.15 0.57 28.14
C GLN A 662 26.34 -0.58 28.77
N LEU A 663 25.41 -0.25 29.66
CA LEU A 663 24.36 -1.15 30.11
C LEU A 663 23.25 -1.17 29.07
N ARG A 664 22.68 -2.35 28.79
CA ARG A 664 21.40 -2.46 28.10
C ARG A 664 20.50 -3.52 28.70
N VAL A 665 19.23 -3.21 28.88
CA VAL A 665 18.14 -4.18 29.02
C VAL A 665 17.37 -4.24 27.70
N THR A 666 16.99 -5.43 27.26
CA THR A 666 15.88 -5.60 26.29
C THR A 666 14.74 -6.35 26.95
N ARG A 667 13.50 -5.93 26.71
CA ARG A 667 12.28 -6.63 27.12
C ARG A 667 11.44 -6.96 25.88
N ASP A 668 10.92 -8.18 25.86
CA ASP A 668 10.32 -8.86 24.72
C ASP A 668 9.19 -9.72 25.30
N HIS A 669 8.01 -9.12 25.51
CA HIS A 669 6.94 -9.60 26.38
C HIS A 669 7.42 -9.99 27.81
N ASP A 670 7.54 -11.29 28.09
CA ASP A 670 8.05 -11.91 29.34
C ASP A 670 9.57 -12.12 29.34
N MET A 671 10.21 -12.09 28.17
CA MET A 671 11.64 -12.36 28.01
C MET A 671 12.46 -11.10 28.25
N HIS A 672 13.23 -11.11 29.34
CA HIS A 672 14.18 -10.07 29.71
C HIS A 672 15.60 -10.51 29.38
N ARG A 673 16.41 -9.61 28.80
CA ARG A 673 17.83 -9.88 28.49
C ARG A 673 18.70 -8.70 28.92
N LEU A 674 19.75 -8.96 29.68
CA LEU A 674 20.69 -7.96 30.20
C LEU A 674 22.03 -8.06 29.46
N TYR A 675 22.56 -6.92 29.02
CA TYR A 675 23.82 -6.77 28.32
C TYR A 675 24.74 -5.77 29.04
N LEU A 676 26.05 -5.99 28.91
CA LEU A 676 27.08 -5.02 29.27
C LEU A 676 28.12 -4.93 28.16
N ASN A 677 28.42 -3.72 27.69
CA ASN A 677 29.37 -3.45 26.60
C ASN A 677 29.08 -4.31 25.35
N GLY A 678 27.80 -4.45 25.00
CA GLY A 678 27.29 -5.26 23.88
C GLY A 678 27.23 -6.78 24.14
N VAL A 679 27.84 -7.30 25.21
CA VAL A 679 27.85 -8.73 25.53
C VAL A 679 26.64 -9.09 26.39
N GLN A 680 25.89 -10.14 26.03
CA GLN A 680 24.78 -10.63 26.86
C GLN A 680 25.33 -11.26 28.14
N VAL A 681 24.82 -10.80 29.28
CA VAL A 681 25.22 -11.22 30.63
C VAL A 681 24.28 -12.30 31.16
N THR A 682 22.97 -12.10 31.02
CA THR A 682 21.94 -13.07 31.39
C THR A 682 20.63 -12.81 30.62
N SER A 683 19.73 -13.79 30.64
CA SER A 683 18.36 -13.67 30.14
C SER A 683 17.42 -14.58 30.94
N VAL A 684 16.15 -14.19 31.05
CA VAL A 684 15.13 -14.88 31.86
C VAL A 684 13.72 -14.55 31.38
N ASN A 685 12.80 -15.50 31.59
CA ASN A 685 11.36 -15.27 31.44
C ASN A 685 10.75 -14.85 32.78
N ASP A 686 9.80 -13.92 32.75
CA ASP A 686 8.85 -13.69 33.83
C ASP A 686 7.50 -14.37 33.51
N ASP A 687 7.46 -15.69 33.67
CA ASP A 687 6.28 -16.53 33.39
C ASP A 687 5.09 -16.26 34.36
N ASP A 688 5.27 -15.39 35.37
CA ASP A 688 4.34 -15.17 36.49
C ASP A 688 3.76 -13.75 36.49
N SER A 689 2.85 -13.47 35.54
CA SER A 689 2.12 -12.21 35.37
C SER A 689 3.02 -10.96 35.17
N PRO A 690 3.63 -10.78 33.99
CA PRO A 690 4.55 -9.68 33.74
C PRO A 690 3.89 -8.29 33.78
N PHE A 691 4.62 -7.27 34.21
CA PHE A 691 4.13 -5.88 34.30
C PHE A 691 3.78 -5.26 32.94
N GLY A 692 2.83 -4.32 32.92
CA GLY A 692 2.47 -3.55 31.73
C GLY A 692 3.52 -2.51 31.31
N THR A 693 3.10 -1.53 30.50
CA THR A 693 3.90 -0.33 30.20
C THR A 693 4.21 0.42 31.51
N GLY A 694 5.44 0.90 31.69
CA GLY A 694 5.81 1.69 32.86
C GLY A 694 7.16 2.42 32.73
N ALA A 695 7.46 3.34 33.63
CA ALA A 695 8.61 4.24 33.53
C ALA A 695 9.97 3.54 33.68
N ILE A 696 11.05 4.28 33.41
CA ILE A 696 12.42 3.89 33.76
C ILE A 696 12.97 4.74 34.91
N ALA A 697 13.93 4.18 35.65
CA ALA A 697 14.73 4.94 36.60
C ALA A 697 16.20 4.51 36.59
N LEU A 698 17.09 5.46 36.92
CA LEU A 698 18.51 5.21 37.13
C LEU A 698 18.75 4.86 38.60
N TYR A 699 19.34 3.70 38.88
CA TYR A 699 19.36 3.10 40.22
C TYR A 699 20.76 2.97 40.82
N THR A 700 20.86 3.25 42.12
CA THR A 700 22.08 3.13 42.92
C THR A 700 21.79 2.57 44.32
N TRP A 701 22.69 1.77 44.87
CA TRP A 701 22.68 1.37 46.28
C TRP A 701 24.12 1.25 46.76
N GLY A 702 24.46 1.84 47.91
CA GLY A 702 25.82 1.87 48.47
C GLY A 702 26.80 2.81 47.76
N MET A 703 26.67 3.00 46.45
CA MET A 703 27.46 3.92 45.62
C MET A 703 27.79 5.27 46.30
N SER A 704 29.08 5.52 46.58
CA SER A 704 29.51 6.87 46.99
C SER A 704 29.49 7.87 45.83
N LYS A 705 29.62 7.39 44.58
CA LYS A 705 29.49 8.18 43.34
C LYS A 705 29.35 7.29 42.10
N VAL A 706 28.44 7.69 41.20
CA VAL A 706 28.33 7.14 39.84
C VAL A 706 27.79 8.21 38.89
N TYR A 707 28.17 8.15 37.61
CA TYR A 707 27.61 8.99 36.55
C TYR A 707 26.80 8.14 35.59
N PHE A 708 25.71 8.69 35.07
CA PHE A 708 24.89 8.13 34.02
C PHE A 708 24.78 9.15 32.88
N GLY A 709 24.85 8.68 31.64
CA GLY A 709 24.78 9.51 30.43
C GLY A 709 24.27 8.71 29.25
N ALA A 710 23.86 9.41 28.18
CA ALA A 710 23.27 8.79 26.98
C ALA A 710 22.20 7.74 27.33
N VAL A 711 21.22 8.13 28.14
CA VAL A 711 20.05 7.31 28.46
C VAL A 711 19.16 7.29 27.22
N ALA A 712 18.88 6.11 26.68
CA ALA A 712 18.02 5.93 25.53
C ALA A 712 16.97 4.86 25.79
N VAL A 713 15.72 5.12 25.38
CA VAL A 713 14.66 4.11 25.31
C VAL A 713 14.25 3.93 23.85
N ARG A 714 14.13 2.67 23.42
CA ARG A 714 13.61 2.27 22.10
C ARG A 714 12.46 1.29 22.34
N ARG A 715 11.41 1.36 21.52
CA ARG A 715 10.23 0.51 21.63
C ARG A 715 9.99 -0.25 20.33
N THR A 716 9.41 -1.45 20.44
CA THR A 716 8.97 -2.27 19.30
C THR A 716 7.57 -1.84 18.85
N SER A 717 6.66 -1.65 19.80
CA SER A 717 5.34 -1.00 19.67
C SER A 717 4.77 -0.74 21.08
N GLU A 718 3.66 -0.01 21.17
CA GLU A 718 2.78 -0.06 22.36
C GLU A 718 1.53 -0.89 21.99
N PRO A 719 1.19 -1.95 22.74
CA PRO A 719 -0.14 -2.56 22.67
C PRO A 719 -1.16 -1.69 23.41
N ASP A 720 -2.43 -1.78 23.04
CA ASP A 720 -3.50 -1.10 23.76
C ASP A 720 -3.74 -1.75 25.14
N ARG A 721 -4.04 -0.95 26.17
CA ARG A 721 -4.40 -1.42 27.52
C ARG A 721 -5.90 -1.34 27.77
N ASN A 722 -6.42 -2.14 28.69
CA ASN A 722 -7.78 -1.97 29.21
C ASN A 722 -7.87 -0.69 30.05
N LEU A 723 -8.44 0.37 29.48
CA LEU A 723 -8.66 1.69 30.08
C LEU A 723 -9.73 1.67 31.18
N ALA A 724 -10.68 0.72 31.09
CA ALA A 724 -11.84 0.61 31.98
C ALA A 724 -11.52 -0.09 33.31
N PHE A 725 -10.44 -0.89 33.37
CA PHE A 725 -10.04 -1.63 34.57
C PHE A 725 -9.98 -0.73 35.82
N GLY A 726 -10.72 -1.11 36.86
CA GLY A 726 -10.82 -0.39 38.14
C GLY A 726 -11.56 0.95 38.12
N ARG A 727 -12.15 1.37 36.99
CA ARG A 727 -12.75 2.71 36.83
C ARG A 727 -14.16 2.85 37.45
N PRO A 728 -14.63 4.08 37.72
CA PRO A 728 -16.00 4.33 38.15
C PRO A 728 -17.04 3.82 37.14
N THR A 729 -18.04 3.09 37.62
CA THR A 729 -19.08 2.45 36.78
C THR A 729 -20.49 2.70 37.33
N HIS A 730 -21.46 2.69 36.42
CA HIS A 730 -22.86 2.94 36.72
C HIS A 730 -23.77 2.04 35.86
N GLN A 731 -24.91 1.63 36.40
CA GLN A 731 -25.88 0.82 35.67
C GLN A 731 -27.32 1.15 36.08
N SER A 732 -28.26 0.91 35.19
CA SER A 732 -29.64 1.41 35.33
C SER A 732 -30.38 0.90 36.57
N HIS A 733 -30.30 -0.42 36.84
CA HIS A 733 -31.14 -1.12 37.81
C HIS A 733 -30.38 -2.32 38.40
N PRO A 734 -29.46 -2.07 39.36
CA PRO A 734 -28.52 -3.08 39.85
C PRO A 734 -29.21 -4.18 40.68
N LEU A 735 -28.95 -5.45 40.33
CA LEU A 735 -29.09 -6.60 41.24
C LEU A 735 -27.74 -7.05 41.80
N PHE A 736 -26.67 -6.89 41.03
CA PHE A 736 -25.27 -6.99 41.47
C PHE A 736 -24.54 -5.66 41.22
N LEU A 737 -23.31 -5.52 41.73
CA LEU A 737 -22.52 -4.28 41.63
C LEU A 737 -22.10 -3.99 40.18
N ALA A 738 -21.84 -2.71 39.88
CA ALA A 738 -21.45 -2.28 38.52
C ALA A 738 -19.94 -2.48 38.29
N GLU A 739 -19.14 -2.27 39.35
CA GLU A 739 -17.67 -2.38 39.33
C GLU A 739 -17.14 -3.77 38.97
N ARG A 740 -18.00 -4.80 39.06
CA ARG A 740 -17.69 -6.18 38.70
C ARG A 740 -17.37 -6.39 37.23
N ALA A 741 -17.82 -5.49 36.36
CA ALA A 741 -17.50 -5.56 34.94
C ALA A 741 -16.26 -4.74 34.53
N VAL A 742 -15.44 -4.38 35.52
CA VAL A 742 -14.11 -3.76 35.34
C VAL A 742 -13.11 -4.26 36.40
N ASP A 743 -13.35 -5.43 37.01
CA ASP A 743 -12.46 -6.01 38.02
C ASP A 743 -11.47 -7.04 37.44
N GLY A 744 -11.56 -7.32 36.14
CA GLY A 744 -10.71 -8.25 35.41
C GLY A 744 -11.16 -9.72 35.46
N ALA A 745 -12.25 -10.04 36.16
CA ALA A 745 -12.81 -11.38 36.19
C ALA A 745 -13.72 -11.63 34.97
N THR A 746 -13.18 -12.24 33.92
CA THR A 746 -13.92 -12.58 32.69
C THR A 746 -14.96 -13.71 32.86
N ASP A 747 -15.26 -14.17 34.08
CA ASP A 747 -16.17 -15.29 34.35
C ASP A 747 -17.61 -14.89 34.70
N THR A 748 -18.54 -15.83 34.57
CA THR A 748 -19.98 -15.60 34.78
C THR A 748 -20.48 -15.99 36.19
N ASP A 749 -19.59 -16.29 37.15
CA ASP A 749 -19.97 -16.60 38.54
C ASP A 749 -20.20 -15.33 39.39
N THR A 750 -19.51 -14.22 39.09
CA THR A 750 -19.72 -12.92 39.80
C THR A 750 -20.00 -11.67 38.94
N PRO A 751 -20.81 -11.73 37.87
CA PRO A 751 -21.01 -10.61 36.95
C PRO A 751 -21.72 -9.41 37.59
N SER A 752 -21.64 -8.27 36.90
CA SER A 752 -22.59 -7.16 37.04
C SER A 752 -23.96 -7.55 36.47
N LEU A 753 -25.04 -6.93 36.95
CA LEU A 753 -26.39 -7.26 36.50
C LEU A 753 -27.38 -6.09 36.60
N SER A 754 -27.83 -5.62 35.44
CA SER A 754 -28.81 -4.55 35.25
C SER A 754 -30.12 -5.13 34.68
N THR A 755 -31.23 -5.09 35.43
CA THR A 755 -32.51 -5.70 35.02
C THR A 755 -33.65 -4.68 34.94
N HIS A 756 -34.29 -4.51 33.78
CA HIS A 756 -35.38 -3.54 33.66
C HIS A 756 -36.43 -3.87 32.58
N ALA A 757 -37.64 -3.34 32.78
CA ALA A 757 -38.79 -3.47 31.88
C ALA A 757 -38.67 -2.63 30.59
N SER A 758 -37.56 -1.90 30.39
CA SER A 758 -37.19 -1.22 29.14
C SER A 758 -35.71 -0.81 29.17
N ALA A 759 -34.95 -1.24 28.17
CA ALA A 759 -33.59 -0.79 27.82
C ALA A 759 -32.60 -0.62 28.99
N PRO A 760 -32.34 -1.68 29.80
CA PRO A 760 -31.31 -1.63 30.84
C PRO A 760 -29.93 -1.36 30.23
N TYR A 761 -29.14 -0.55 30.92
CA TYR A 761 -27.77 -0.19 30.55
C TYR A 761 -26.77 -0.41 31.70
N TRP A 762 -25.50 -0.40 31.32
CA TRP A 762 -24.29 -0.28 32.14
C TRP A 762 -23.34 0.70 31.43
N PHE A 763 -22.52 1.46 32.15
CA PHE A 763 -21.43 2.26 31.58
C PHE A 763 -20.25 2.45 32.54
N VAL A 764 -19.08 2.73 31.97
CA VAL A 764 -17.84 3.13 32.66
C VAL A 764 -17.47 4.57 32.33
N ASP A 765 -16.92 5.29 33.31
CA ASP A 765 -16.27 6.60 33.16
C ASP A 765 -14.74 6.40 33.18
N LEU A 766 -14.05 6.70 32.07
CA LEU A 766 -12.59 6.60 31.94
C LEU A 766 -11.85 7.78 32.61
N GLU A 767 -12.57 8.59 33.38
CA GLU A 767 -12.17 9.75 34.21
C GLU A 767 -11.65 10.97 33.44
N SER A 768 -11.16 10.77 32.21
CA SER A 768 -10.87 11.79 31.20
C SER A 768 -11.33 11.30 29.83
N GLN A 769 -11.29 12.16 28.79
CA GLN A 769 -11.26 11.63 27.43
C GLN A 769 -10.02 10.74 27.23
N ARG A 770 -10.20 9.70 26.40
CA ARG A 770 -9.19 8.73 25.95
C ARG A 770 -9.49 8.34 24.51
N VAL A 771 -8.47 8.02 23.73
CA VAL A 771 -8.62 7.31 22.45
C VAL A 771 -9.05 5.87 22.74
N ILE A 772 -10.09 5.39 22.08
CA ILE A 772 -10.63 4.02 22.24
C ILE A 772 -10.54 3.31 20.88
N ASN A 773 -9.70 2.28 20.80
CA ASN A 773 -9.48 1.50 19.59
C ASN A 773 -10.45 0.32 19.49
N GLU A 774 -10.76 -0.33 20.60
CA GLU A 774 -11.66 -1.50 20.70
C GLU A 774 -12.43 -1.49 22.05
N VAL A 775 -13.61 -2.09 22.08
CA VAL A 775 -14.32 -2.48 23.31
C VAL A 775 -14.64 -3.97 23.19
N LYS A 776 -14.37 -4.76 24.23
CA LYS A 776 -14.54 -6.21 24.22
C LYS A 776 -15.38 -6.65 25.42
N LEU A 777 -16.34 -7.53 25.18
CA LEU A 777 -17.40 -7.85 26.13
C LEU A 777 -17.36 -9.32 26.55
N TRP A 778 -17.46 -9.55 27.85
CA TRP A 778 -17.63 -10.87 28.45
C TRP A 778 -18.97 -10.93 29.20
N GLY A 779 -19.63 -12.09 29.23
CA GLY A 779 -20.88 -12.32 29.96
C GLY A 779 -22.04 -12.84 29.10
N THR A 780 -23.28 -12.50 29.48
CA THR A 780 -24.50 -13.01 28.82
C THR A 780 -25.57 -11.94 28.61
N TYR A 781 -25.92 -11.75 27.35
CA TYR A 781 -26.73 -10.63 26.87
C TYR A 781 -28.19 -11.06 26.69
N GLY A 782 -29.12 -10.45 27.43
CA GLY A 782 -30.55 -10.78 27.39
C GLY A 782 -31.31 -10.35 26.13
N GLY A 783 -30.60 -10.00 25.06
CA GLY A 783 -31.13 -9.56 23.76
C GLY A 783 -30.15 -8.65 23.02
N ALA A 784 -30.57 -8.19 21.83
CA ALA A 784 -29.85 -7.23 21.01
C ALA A 784 -29.56 -5.92 21.77
N PHE A 785 -28.41 -5.31 21.48
CA PHE A 785 -27.85 -4.20 22.26
C PHE A 785 -27.01 -3.24 21.40
N HIS A 786 -26.61 -2.13 21.98
CA HIS A 786 -25.64 -1.21 21.39
C HIS A 786 -24.54 -0.84 22.37
N ILE A 787 -23.36 -0.56 21.81
CA ILE A 787 -22.16 -0.07 22.48
C ILE A 787 -21.97 1.38 22.04
N ASP A 788 -22.13 2.33 22.97
CA ASP A 788 -21.91 3.74 22.69
C ASP A 788 -20.62 4.22 23.34
N VAL A 789 -19.86 5.04 22.61
CA VAL A 789 -18.81 5.89 23.17
C VAL A 789 -19.34 7.31 23.25
N LEU A 790 -19.13 7.97 24.39
CA LEU A 790 -19.57 9.34 24.64
C LEU A 790 -18.41 10.23 25.11
N ASP A 791 -18.44 11.51 24.73
CA ASP A 791 -17.46 12.53 25.15
C ASP A 791 -17.71 13.05 26.58
N GLU A 792 -16.93 14.03 27.03
CA GLU A 792 -17.07 14.59 28.38
C GLU A 792 -18.38 15.38 28.61
N ASP A 793 -18.98 15.93 27.55
CA ASP A 793 -20.32 16.55 27.56
C ASP A 793 -21.44 15.49 27.41
N SER A 794 -21.10 14.20 27.50
CA SER A 794 -22.02 13.06 27.32
C SER A 794 -22.74 13.02 25.97
N GLN A 795 -22.17 13.61 24.92
CA GLN A 795 -22.64 13.45 23.56
C GLN A 795 -22.06 12.16 22.95
N MET A 796 -22.87 11.47 22.16
CA MET A 796 -22.50 10.18 21.57
C MET A 796 -21.61 10.40 20.32
N VAL A 797 -20.34 9.99 20.42
CA VAL A 797 -19.34 10.14 19.34
C VAL A 797 -19.23 8.88 18.46
N LYS A 798 -19.58 7.71 19.01
CA LYS A 798 -19.64 6.43 18.29
C LYS A 798 -20.78 5.59 18.85
N SER A 799 -21.41 4.78 18.00
CA SER A 799 -22.30 3.70 18.42
C SER A 799 -22.07 2.48 17.51
N VAL A 800 -22.12 1.29 18.08
CA VAL A 800 -22.07 -0.01 17.39
C VAL A 800 -23.30 -0.81 17.83
N ALA A 801 -24.13 -1.23 16.89
CA ALA A 801 -25.36 -1.97 17.14
C ALA A 801 -25.16 -3.46 16.86
N GLU A 802 -25.42 -4.31 17.84
CA GLU A 802 -25.45 -5.76 17.69
C GLU A 802 -26.89 -6.28 17.78
N HIS A 803 -27.28 -7.11 16.82
CA HIS A 803 -28.66 -7.56 16.61
C HIS A 803 -28.90 -9.04 16.96
N GLY A 804 -27.84 -9.81 17.18
CA GLY A 804 -27.87 -11.15 17.76
C GLY A 804 -27.78 -11.12 19.30
N ALA A 805 -27.32 -12.25 19.85
CA ALA A 805 -26.72 -12.31 21.17
C ALA A 805 -25.21 -12.47 20.95
N ALA A 806 -24.41 -11.57 21.54
CA ALA A 806 -22.97 -11.58 21.37
C ALA A 806 -22.31 -12.84 21.92
N THR A 807 -21.17 -13.19 21.34
CA THR A 807 -20.28 -14.24 21.82
C THR A 807 -19.57 -13.77 23.09
N ASP A 808 -19.28 -14.70 24.00
CA ASP A 808 -18.49 -14.39 25.19
C ASP A 808 -17.03 -14.12 24.81
N GLY A 809 -16.51 -12.95 25.19
CA GLY A 809 -15.19 -12.45 24.79
C GLY A 809 -15.13 -11.78 23.41
N GLU A 810 -16.26 -11.33 22.85
CA GLU A 810 -16.34 -10.71 21.52
C GLU A 810 -15.81 -9.26 21.49
N SER A 811 -15.00 -8.96 20.48
CA SER A 811 -14.31 -7.67 20.27
C SER A 811 -15.03 -6.77 19.26
N TYR A 812 -15.23 -5.51 19.63
CA TYR A 812 -15.92 -4.49 18.83
C TYR A 812 -14.98 -3.31 18.51
N PRO A 813 -14.53 -3.16 17.25
CA PRO A 813 -13.59 -2.10 16.88
C PRO A 813 -14.25 -0.72 16.89
N MET A 814 -13.69 0.18 17.71
CA MET A 814 -14.12 1.58 17.82
C MET A 814 -13.33 2.53 16.92
N ALA A 815 -12.20 2.06 16.38
CA ALA A 815 -11.37 2.73 15.37
C ALA A 815 -10.72 4.05 15.81
N GLY A 816 -10.37 4.17 17.09
CA GLY A 816 -9.59 5.28 17.63
C GLY A 816 -10.39 6.53 17.93
N VAL A 817 -11.70 6.39 18.21
CA VAL A 817 -12.56 7.51 18.61
C VAL A 817 -12.19 8.01 20.01
N GLU A 818 -12.16 9.33 20.20
CA GLU A 818 -11.94 9.94 21.51
C GLU A 818 -13.23 10.01 22.32
N GLY A 819 -13.23 9.41 23.51
CA GLY A 819 -14.38 9.38 24.40
C GLY A 819 -13.99 9.28 25.87
N ARG A 820 -14.90 9.67 26.75
CA ARG A 820 -14.77 9.55 28.20
C ARG A 820 -15.61 8.41 28.77
N PHE A 821 -16.77 8.14 28.19
CA PHE A 821 -17.68 7.10 28.68
C PHE A 821 -17.88 6.00 27.64
N VAL A 822 -17.96 4.74 28.09
CA VAL A 822 -18.39 3.60 27.26
C VAL A 822 -19.63 2.97 27.88
N ARG A 823 -20.73 2.92 27.13
CA ARG A 823 -22.05 2.43 27.57
C ARG A 823 -22.48 1.21 26.77
N ILE A 824 -22.92 0.16 27.48
CA ILE A 824 -23.57 -1.02 26.91
C ILE A 824 -25.06 -0.98 27.27
N GLN A 825 -25.97 -1.07 26.30
CA GLN A 825 -27.41 -0.95 26.56
C GLN A 825 -28.25 -1.84 25.63
N LEU A 826 -29.24 -2.55 26.18
CA LEU A 826 -30.17 -3.36 25.36
C LEU A 826 -31.16 -2.46 24.59
N PHE A 827 -31.50 -2.83 23.35
CA PHE A 827 -32.58 -2.17 22.59
C PHE A 827 -33.98 -2.38 23.21
N GLY A 828 -34.16 -3.46 23.96
CA GLY A 828 -35.47 -3.96 24.40
C GLY A 828 -35.59 -4.21 25.90
N THR A 829 -36.54 -5.05 26.28
CA THR A 829 -36.74 -5.49 27.68
C THR A 829 -35.85 -6.70 27.96
N GLY A 830 -35.18 -6.77 29.10
CA GLY A 830 -34.31 -7.91 29.41
C GLY A 830 -33.47 -7.77 30.66
N SER A 831 -32.42 -8.59 30.72
CA SER A 831 -31.35 -8.53 31.72
C SER A 831 -30.02 -8.38 30.99
N LEU A 832 -29.20 -7.43 31.42
CA LEU A 832 -27.83 -7.25 30.94
C LEU A 832 -26.90 -7.81 32.02
N MET A 833 -26.23 -8.93 31.74
CA MET A 833 -25.19 -9.53 32.59
C MET A 833 -23.84 -9.35 31.91
N LEU A 834 -22.98 -8.49 32.48
CA LEU A 834 -21.61 -8.28 31.98
C LEU A 834 -20.65 -8.80 33.03
N SER A 835 -19.78 -9.73 32.61
CA SER A 835 -18.70 -10.30 33.41
C SER A 835 -17.52 -9.33 33.48
N GLU A 836 -17.03 -8.87 32.33
CA GLU A 836 -15.97 -7.86 32.20
C GLU A 836 -16.23 -7.06 30.91
N VAL A 837 -15.87 -5.78 30.92
CA VAL A 837 -15.90 -4.88 29.75
C VAL A 837 -14.52 -4.27 29.59
N GLU A 838 -13.72 -4.87 28.71
CA GLU A 838 -12.38 -4.38 28.41
C GLU A 838 -12.48 -3.24 27.39
N VAL A 839 -11.95 -2.05 27.72
CA VAL A 839 -11.95 -0.88 26.81
C VAL A 839 -10.52 -0.61 26.36
N PHE A 840 -10.14 -1.08 25.18
CA PHE A 840 -8.77 -1.04 24.70
C PHE A 840 -8.43 0.29 24.02
N GLY A 841 -7.36 0.93 24.50
CA GLY A 841 -6.75 2.11 23.89
C GLY A 841 -5.35 2.41 24.46
N PRO A 842 -4.67 3.45 23.95
CA PRO A 842 -3.30 3.79 24.36
C PRO A 842 -3.18 4.25 25.83
N GLY A 843 -1.93 4.28 26.29
CA GLY A 843 -1.49 4.68 27.64
C GLY A 843 -1.91 6.08 28.11
#